data_AF-A0A7W1RZC1-F1
#
_entry.id   AF-A0A7W1RZC1-F1
#
_cell.length_a   1.000
_cell.length_b   1.000
_cell.length_c   1.000
_cell.angle_alpha   90.00
_cell.angle_beta   90.00
_cell.angle_gamma   90.00
#
_symmetry.space_group_name_H-M   'P 1'
#
loop_
_entity.id
_entity.type
_entity.pdbx_description
1 polymer ?
#
loop_
_entity_poly.entity_id
_entity_poly.type
_entity_poly.pdbx_seq_one_letter_code
_entity_poly.pdbx_strand_id
1 'polypeptide(L)'
;MSRPQVVSMRVRVASNPPIAATARAARSGFTLFEVAIALLITAAIASSALLVFPSGITVQRAARFRLLATAKAYQLIDAFATGWNGNSSIDLEANAPWDVPSSYINLTNDFEARMSTQGFGICPLPTRLARRLDSANDEIQRLLDEGAQLYYCTAEGAVEQDAQKLVFAVNGCAQLNAIAQFHRKRWPYYVAYPSPPQVMQHSRGYVDGDPAEVVGMPAPWHRRPGVFGLGSNDPEASHGDNYLWDACTHPEDPSFRADVMKAFYYSEDGGTTVYGCFLYLEKPLQDGPAMLAMAERSFQGALWFARKSGMADSACGGIATPATDFSRGTCPPWRQVLAMRYLAFAATCLTRWKSAAELDGTYSIPGVTLDGFATAPVAITPEKIDLWHASCLSLVDLYATSFPYDWGAPRPAERPSMMDLPLMQWDLFTPPATGIIDGSGTIGAAQWKPLSAQPITNLGTSWSYPTSTTTASALFSPASTHFNLTATFAATERCRQLVFWSVDWQAFEDFETAPSAAVDASRWPKAAPWPGAGMDEQNQGLDWIGPHQVNFRNPEKHILFLHNMDDVATGAALVEGTGSGTGTAGFDLLGNDIFYSPDRVDPLIFSGAHGADRNGNRVLDRGPMPANNRLFAQTIARINFYDPRLCGVLR
;
A
#
# COMPACT_ATOMS: atom_id res chain seq x y z
N MET A 1 36.10 -18.59 0.67
CA MET A 1 36.71 -17.43 0.00
C MET A 1 38.01 -17.85 -0.68
N SER A 2 37.99 -18.04 -2.00
CA SER A 2 39.20 -18.30 -2.81
C SER A 2 39.78 -16.99 -3.33
N ARG A 3 41.11 -16.79 -3.22
CA ARG A 3 41.78 -15.62 -3.80
C ARG A 3 41.81 -15.73 -5.34
N PRO A 4 41.63 -14.62 -6.08
CA PRO A 4 41.81 -14.63 -7.54
C PRO A 4 43.27 -14.92 -7.90
N GLN A 5 43.50 -15.79 -8.88
CA GLN A 5 44.84 -16.00 -9.44
C GLN A 5 45.22 -14.81 -10.32
N VAL A 6 46.24 -14.04 -9.92
CA VAL A 6 46.84 -13.00 -10.75
C VAL A 6 47.69 -13.68 -11.84
N VAL A 7 47.14 -13.79 -13.04
CA VAL A 7 47.87 -14.30 -14.22
C VAL A 7 48.91 -13.26 -14.65
N SER A 8 50.14 -13.41 -14.14
CA SER A 8 51.28 -12.56 -14.52
C SER A 8 51.70 -12.87 -15.96
N MET A 9 51.12 -12.12 -16.91
CA MET A 9 51.45 -12.22 -18.33
C MET A 9 52.85 -11.65 -18.59
N ARG A 10 53.88 -12.44 -18.36
CA ARG A 10 55.27 -12.11 -18.70
C ARG A 10 55.43 -11.98 -20.22
N VAL A 11 55.26 -10.75 -20.73
CA VAL A 11 55.66 -10.37 -22.08
C VAL A 11 57.16 -10.67 -22.23
N ARG A 12 57.49 -11.70 -23.02
CA ARG A 12 58.87 -11.91 -23.46
C ARG A 12 59.21 -10.80 -24.45
N VAL A 13 59.91 -9.77 -23.96
CA VAL A 13 60.64 -8.85 -24.84
C VAL A 13 61.72 -9.67 -25.52
N ALA A 14 61.44 -10.11 -26.76
CA ALA A 14 62.46 -10.72 -27.59
C ALA A 14 63.54 -9.67 -27.88
N SER A 15 64.78 -9.97 -27.51
CA SER A 15 65.92 -9.14 -27.90
C SER A 15 66.01 -9.14 -29.42
N ASN A 16 65.73 -8.00 -30.05
CA ASN A 16 65.83 -7.86 -31.50
C ASN A 16 67.22 -8.30 -31.96
N PRO A 17 67.33 -9.15 -33.01
CA PRO A 17 68.62 -9.49 -33.58
C PRO A 17 69.31 -8.22 -34.08
N PRO A 18 70.67 -8.17 -34.10
CA PRO A 18 71.39 -7.01 -34.59
C PRO A 18 70.95 -6.70 -36.03
N ILE A 19 70.45 -5.50 -36.25
CA ILE A 19 70.01 -5.04 -37.57
C ILE A 19 71.25 -4.97 -38.47
N ALA A 20 71.44 -5.99 -39.29
CA ALA A 20 72.44 -5.98 -40.35
C ALA A 20 72.19 -4.74 -41.22
N ALA A 21 73.25 -4.01 -41.56
CA ALA A 21 73.17 -2.80 -42.36
C ALA A 21 72.86 -3.12 -43.83
N THR A 22 71.63 -3.56 -44.11
CA THR A 22 71.09 -3.66 -45.47
C THR A 22 71.26 -2.31 -46.15
N ALA A 23 71.86 -2.31 -47.33
CA ALA A 23 72.11 -1.11 -48.10
C ALA A 23 70.81 -0.28 -48.22
N ARG A 24 70.94 1.06 -48.16
CA ARG A 24 69.82 1.97 -48.40
C ARG A 24 69.35 1.80 -49.85
N ALA A 25 68.44 0.87 -50.09
CA ALA A 25 67.65 0.81 -51.30
C ALA A 25 67.07 2.21 -51.52
N ALA A 26 67.32 2.78 -52.71
CA ALA A 26 66.85 4.12 -53.03
C ALA A 26 65.34 4.15 -52.83
N ARG A 27 64.85 5.06 -51.97
CA ARG A 27 63.43 5.23 -51.73
C ARG A 27 62.79 5.76 -53.00
N SER A 28 62.27 4.86 -53.83
CA SER A 28 61.33 5.21 -54.89
C SER A 28 60.16 5.93 -54.23
N GLY A 29 60.01 7.23 -54.53
CA GLY A 29 58.81 7.96 -54.14
C GLY A 29 57.60 7.29 -54.77
N PHE A 30 56.50 7.19 -54.02
CA PHE A 30 55.24 6.67 -54.55
C PHE A 30 54.87 7.41 -55.84
N THR A 31 54.56 6.65 -56.87
CA THR A 31 54.07 7.22 -58.12
C THR A 31 52.74 7.92 -57.89
N LEU A 32 52.44 8.94 -58.71
CA LEU A 32 51.18 9.67 -58.61
C LEU A 32 49.95 8.75 -58.79
N PHE A 33 50.12 7.62 -59.48
CA PHE A 33 49.13 6.56 -59.62
C PHE A 33 48.89 5.78 -58.32
N GLU A 34 49.95 5.37 -57.60
CA GLU A 34 49.83 4.73 -56.28
C GLU A 34 49.20 5.68 -55.26
N VAL A 35 49.55 6.97 -55.28
CA VAL A 35 48.93 8.00 -54.43
C VAL A 35 47.45 8.16 -54.77
N ALA A 36 47.07 8.20 -56.06
CA ALA A 36 45.67 8.30 -56.48
C ALA A 36 44.85 7.07 -56.06
N ILE A 37 45.40 5.86 -56.18
CA ILE A 37 44.75 4.62 -55.71
C ILE A 37 44.61 4.62 -54.18
N ALA A 38 45.65 5.02 -53.45
CA ALA A 38 45.60 5.10 -51.99
C ALA A 38 44.51 6.09 -51.53
N LEU A 39 44.43 7.27 -52.15
CA LEU A 39 43.36 8.25 -51.87
C LEU A 39 41.97 7.71 -52.22
N LEU A 40 41.80 7.01 -53.35
CA LEU A 40 40.52 6.42 -53.73
C LEU A 40 40.08 5.31 -52.76
N ILE A 41 41.01 4.46 -52.31
CA ILE A 41 40.74 3.44 -51.29
C ILE A 41 40.38 4.10 -49.95
N THR A 42 41.12 5.13 -49.52
CA THR A 42 40.81 5.87 -48.28
C THR A 42 39.44 6.55 -48.36
N ALA A 43 39.09 7.17 -49.49
CA ALA A 43 37.79 7.77 -49.72
C ALA A 43 36.67 6.72 -49.70
N ALA A 44 36.86 5.56 -50.35
CA ALA A 44 35.90 4.46 -50.34
C ALA A 44 35.68 3.89 -48.91
N ILE A 45 36.74 3.73 -48.12
CA ILE A 45 36.66 3.31 -46.71
C ILE A 45 35.93 4.35 -45.86
N ALA A 46 36.26 5.64 -46.01
CA ALA A 46 35.62 6.72 -45.27
C ALA A 46 34.13 6.85 -45.62
N SER A 47 33.77 6.80 -46.91
CA SER A 47 32.38 6.78 -47.36
C SER A 47 31.63 5.53 -46.86
N SER A 48 32.25 4.35 -46.89
CA SER A 48 31.64 3.12 -46.39
C SER A 48 31.37 3.19 -44.88
N ALA A 49 32.29 3.75 -44.10
CA ALA A 49 32.08 4.01 -42.68
C ALA A 49 30.92 5.00 -42.46
N LEU A 50 30.91 6.14 -43.17
CA LEU A 50 29.85 7.16 -43.11
C LEU A 50 28.46 6.60 -43.47
N LEU A 51 28.37 5.65 -44.41
CA LEU A 51 27.11 4.96 -44.74
C LEU A 51 26.65 3.98 -43.65
N VAL A 52 27.57 3.43 -42.83
CA VAL A 52 27.24 2.52 -41.72
C VAL A 52 26.89 3.26 -40.42
N PHE A 53 27.40 4.48 -40.20
CA PHE A 53 27.13 5.26 -38.98
C PHE A 53 25.63 5.40 -38.63
N PRO A 54 24.71 5.72 -39.56
CA PRO A 54 23.28 5.79 -39.26
C PRO A 54 22.70 4.46 -38.75
N SER A 55 23.12 3.33 -39.32
CA SER A 55 22.72 2.00 -38.84
C SER A 55 23.27 1.72 -37.44
N GLY A 56 24.53 2.08 -37.19
CA GLY A 56 25.16 1.97 -35.87
C GLY A 56 24.43 2.80 -34.79
N ILE A 57 24.06 4.04 -35.11
CA ILE A 57 23.29 4.93 -34.23
C ILE A 57 21.90 4.34 -33.94
N THR A 58 21.19 3.82 -34.94
CA THR A 58 19.89 3.17 -34.73
C THR A 58 19.99 1.92 -33.85
N VAL A 59 21.01 1.09 -34.03
CA VAL A 59 21.26 -0.08 -33.17
C VAL A 59 21.61 0.35 -31.73
N GLN A 60 22.45 1.39 -31.56
CA GLN A 60 22.78 1.93 -30.23
C GLN A 60 21.56 2.55 -29.53
N ARG A 61 20.71 3.30 -30.25
CA ARG A 61 19.45 3.82 -29.73
C ARG A 61 18.51 2.70 -29.29
N ALA A 62 18.29 1.69 -30.13
CA ALA A 62 17.45 0.53 -29.79
C ALA A 62 18.00 -0.24 -28.58
N ALA A 63 19.33 -0.40 -28.46
CA ALA A 63 19.97 -1.00 -27.29
C ALA A 63 19.78 -0.16 -26.01
N ARG A 64 19.90 1.17 -26.10
CA ARG A 64 19.63 2.09 -24.97
C ARG A 64 18.18 2.03 -24.53
N PHE A 65 17.22 2.07 -25.45
CA PHE A 65 15.80 1.92 -25.13
C PHE A 65 15.49 0.55 -24.53
N ARG A 66 16.17 -0.54 -24.94
CA ARG A 66 16.01 -1.86 -24.29
C ARG A 66 16.43 -1.86 -22.83
N LEU A 67 17.54 -1.19 -22.50
CA LEU A 67 17.99 -1.05 -21.11
C LEU A 67 17.01 -0.19 -20.30
N LEU A 68 16.54 0.93 -20.85
CA LEU A 68 15.53 1.79 -20.21
C LEU A 68 14.20 1.06 -19.97
N ALA A 69 13.66 0.37 -20.99
CA ALA A 69 12.43 -0.41 -20.88
C ALA A 69 12.56 -1.55 -19.86
N THR A 70 13.71 -2.23 -19.81
CA THR A 70 13.98 -3.27 -18.81
C THR A 70 14.06 -2.70 -17.40
N ALA A 71 14.76 -1.57 -17.21
CA ALA A 71 14.87 -0.91 -15.92
C ALA A 71 13.51 -0.40 -15.41
N LYS A 72 12.72 0.25 -16.28
CA LYS A 72 11.37 0.73 -15.92
C LYS A 72 10.43 -0.44 -15.62
N ALA A 73 10.47 -1.52 -16.40
CA ALA A 73 9.68 -2.72 -16.09
C ALA A 73 10.03 -3.32 -14.72
N TYR A 74 11.31 -3.39 -14.34
CA TYR A 74 11.69 -3.80 -12.99
C TYR A 74 11.18 -2.83 -11.92
N GLN A 75 11.30 -1.52 -12.12
CA GLN A 75 10.74 -0.50 -11.19
C GLN A 75 9.23 -0.71 -11.01
N LEU A 76 8.48 -0.90 -12.11
CA LEU A 76 7.03 -1.05 -12.07
C LEU A 76 6.60 -2.38 -11.43
N ILE A 77 7.30 -3.49 -11.70
CA ILE A 77 7.00 -4.80 -11.10
C ILE A 77 7.32 -4.79 -9.60
N ASP A 78 8.41 -4.15 -9.18
CA ASP A 78 8.79 -4.05 -7.77
C ASP A 78 7.83 -3.13 -6.98
N ALA A 79 7.45 -1.99 -7.54
CA ALA A 79 6.41 -1.11 -6.98
C ALA A 79 5.03 -1.80 -6.93
N PHE A 80 4.66 -2.56 -7.96
CA PHE A 80 3.42 -3.35 -7.97
C PHE A 80 3.45 -4.51 -6.95
N ALA A 81 4.62 -5.08 -6.64
CA ALA A 81 4.76 -6.04 -5.56
C ALA A 81 4.67 -5.38 -4.17
N THR A 82 5.38 -4.26 -3.95
CA THR A 82 5.62 -3.67 -2.63
C THR A 82 4.62 -2.58 -2.20
N GLY A 83 4.00 -1.87 -3.13
CA GLY A 83 3.21 -0.65 -2.88
C GLY A 83 1.95 -0.81 -2.02
N TRP A 84 1.55 -2.04 -1.69
CA TRP A 84 0.40 -2.35 -0.83
C TRP A 84 0.57 -1.82 0.60
N ASN A 85 1.81 -1.67 1.07
CA ASN A 85 2.13 -1.09 2.38
C ASN A 85 1.97 0.44 2.42
N GLY A 86 1.87 1.11 1.27
CA GLY A 86 2.08 2.57 1.15
C GLY A 86 0.94 3.47 1.64
N ASN A 87 -0.26 2.93 1.89
CA ASN A 87 -1.41 3.74 2.32
C ASN A 87 -2.26 2.99 3.34
N SER A 88 -1.64 2.70 4.49
CA SER A 88 -2.26 2.02 5.64
C SER A 88 -3.25 2.90 6.43
N SER A 89 -3.74 3.98 5.83
CA SER A 89 -4.62 4.99 6.44
C SER A 89 -5.85 5.32 5.58
N ILE A 90 -6.25 4.46 4.64
CA ILE A 90 -7.52 4.61 3.91
C ILE A 90 -8.65 3.98 4.75
N ASP A 91 -9.87 4.49 4.63
CA ASP A 91 -11.08 3.76 5.01
C ASP A 91 -11.31 2.56 4.09
N LEU A 92 -11.32 1.38 4.72
CA LEU A 92 -11.23 0.07 4.07
C LEU A 92 -12.25 -0.91 4.66
N GLU A 93 -13.21 -0.36 5.40
CA GLU A 93 -14.24 -1.05 6.17
C GLU A 93 -15.53 -0.27 6.08
N ALA A 94 -16.67 -0.96 6.09
CA ALA A 94 -18.00 -0.38 6.25
C ALA A 94 -19.02 -1.42 6.72
N ASN A 95 -20.21 -0.92 7.08
CA ASN A 95 -21.39 -1.71 7.47
C ASN A 95 -21.74 -2.77 6.42
N ALA A 96 -21.80 -2.39 5.13
CA ALA A 96 -22.03 -3.29 4.01
C ALA A 96 -20.82 -3.28 3.05
N PRO A 97 -20.62 -4.33 2.24
CA PRO A 97 -19.35 -4.51 1.56
C PRO A 97 -19.17 -3.50 0.41
N TRP A 98 -20.25 -3.20 -0.32
CA TRP A 98 -20.32 -2.28 -1.45
C TRP A 98 -20.15 -0.80 -1.07
N ASP A 99 -20.14 -0.47 0.23
CA ASP A 99 -19.98 0.90 0.73
C ASP A 99 -18.51 1.39 0.69
N VAL A 100 -17.54 0.51 0.38
CA VAL A 100 -16.08 0.79 0.40
C VAL A 100 -15.47 0.77 -1.01
N PRO A 101 -15.57 1.84 -1.82
CA PRO A 101 -15.07 1.85 -3.20
C PRO A 101 -13.55 1.64 -3.31
N SER A 102 -12.78 2.11 -2.33
CA SER A 102 -11.31 1.98 -2.26
C SER A 102 -10.83 0.52 -2.37
N SER A 103 -11.56 -0.40 -1.74
CA SER A 103 -11.23 -1.84 -1.72
C SER A 103 -11.48 -2.54 -3.06
N TYR A 104 -12.33 -2.01 -3.94
CA TYR A 104 -12.77 -2.72 -5.15
C TYR A 104 -11.87 -2.56 -6.36
N ILE A 105 -11.12 -1.47 -6.43
CA ILE A 105 -10.37 -1.10 -7.64
C ILE A 105 -8.95 -0.67 -7.27
N ASN A 106 -8.79 0.32 -6.39
CA ASN A 106 -7.48 0.89 -6.05
C ASN A 106 -6.55 -0.09 -5.32
N LEU A 107 -7.13 -1.07 -4.62
CA LEU A 107 -6.42 -2.15 -3.95
C LEU A 107 -6.61 -3.52 -4.63
N THR A 108 -7.07 -3.53 -5.88
CA THR A 108 -7.02 -4.77 -6.67
C THR A 108 -5.57 -5.18 -6.94
N ASN A 109 -5.41 -6.47 -7.24
CA ASN A 109 -4.19 -6.99 -7.85
C ASN A 109 -4.22 -6.81 -9.37
N ASP A 110 -4.78 -5.71 -9.86
CA ASP A 110 -4.56 -5.23 -11.22
C ASP A 110 -3.39 -4.23 -11.24
N PHE A 111 -2.55 -4.33 -12.27
CA PHE A 111 -1.34 -3.54 -12.43
C PHE A 111 -1.73 -2.16 -12.96
N GLU A 112 -2.61 -2.09 -13.95
CA GLU A 112 -3.10 -0.87 -14.56
C GLU A 112 -3.79 0.03 -13.51
N ALA A 113 -4.80 -0.49 -12.79
CA ALA A 113 -5.53 0.24 -11.76
C ALA A 113 -4.66 0.66 -10.54
N ARG A 114 -3.58 -0.08 -10.24
CA ARG A 114 -2.71 0.18 -9.08
C ARG A 114 -1.46 1.00 -9.39
N MET A 115 -0.95 0.94 -10.62
CA MET A 115 0.25 1.67 -11.06
C MET A 115 -0.07 3.00 -11.76
N SER A 116 -1.28 3.15 -12.33
CA SER A 116 -1.78 4.38 -12.96
C SER A 116 -2.12 5.46 -11.92
N THR A 117 -1.13 5.87 -11.13
CA THR A 117 -1.24 6.84 -10.01
C THR A 117 -0.03 7.76 -10.00
N GLN A 118 -0.16 8.93 -9.37
CA GLN A 118 0.97 9.87 -9.25
C GLN A 118 2.17 9.23 -8.53
N GLY A 119 1.93 8.44 -7.47
CA GLY A 119 2.99 7.85 -6.64
C GLY A 119 3.73 6.67 -7.27
N PHE A 120 3.29 6.18 -8.43
CA PHE A 120 3.89 5.05 -9.14
C PHE A 120 4.32 5.36 -10.59
N GLY A 121 4.12 6.60 -11.04
CA GLY A 121 4.86 7.19 -12.15
C GLY A 121 4.49 6.74 -13.57
N ILE A 122 3.28 6.20 -13.79
CA ILE A 122 2.74 5.96 -15.14
C ILE A 122 1.39 6.66 -15.34
N CYS A 123 1.22 7.23 -16.53
CA CYS A 123 -0.01 7.89 -16.97
C CYS A 123 -0.56 7.17 -18.21
N PRO A 124 -1.89 6.99 -18.34
CA PRO A 124 -2.49 6.44 -19.53
C PRO A 124 -2.41 7.48 -20.66
N LEU A 125 -1.71 7.13 -21.74
CA LEU A 125 -1.52 7.99 -22.90
C LEU A 125 -2.90 8.31 -23.52
N PRO A 126 -3.26 9.60 -23.72
CA PRO A 126 -4.51 10.01 -24.34
C PRO A 126 -4.91 9.15 -25.54
N THR A 127 -6.15 8.64 -25.54
CA THR A 127 -6.63 7.69 -26.55
C THR A 127 -6.48 8.24 -27.98
N ARG A 128 -6.62 9.57 -28.16
CA ARG A 128 -6.38 10.23 -29.45
C ARG A 128 -4.91 10.22 -29.90
N LEU A 129 -3.94 10.27 -28.98
CA LEU A 129 -2.52 10.08 -29.29
C LEU A 129 -2.22 8.59 -29.57
N ALA A 130 -2.70 7.69 -28.71
CA ALA A 130 -2.48 6.24 -28.83
C ALA A 130 -2.99 5.67 -30.18
N ARG A 131 -4.16 6.11 -30.65
CA ARG A 131 -4.74 5.71 -31.95
C ARG A 131 -3.99 6.26 -33.19
N ARG A 132 -2.98 7.12 -33.01
CA ARG A 132 -2.07 7.61 -34.06
C ARG A 132 -0.69 6.94 -34.04
N LEU A 133 -0.47 5.96 -33.16
CA LEU A 133 0.76 5.17 -33.12
C LEU A 133 0.60 3.90 -33.98
N ASP A 134 1.37 3.82 -35.05
CA ASP A 134 1.54 2.60 -35.86
C ASP A 134 2.57 1.67 -35.20
N SER A 135 2.51 0.39 -35.53
CA SER A 135 3.48 -0.60 -35.04
C SER A 135 3.59 -1.78 -35.99
N ALA A 136 4.60 -2.65 -35.78
CA ALA A 136 4.74 -3.87 -36.55
C ALA A 136 3.50 -4.77 -36.39
N ASN A 137 2.93 -5.23 -37.51
CA ASN A 137 1.71 -6.05 -37.57
C ASN A 137 0.48 -5.41 -36.89
N ASP A 138 0.45 -4.07 -36.81
CA ASP A 138 -0.63 -3.26 -36.22
C ASP A 138 -0.97 -3.62 -34.75
N GLU A 139 0.02 -4.12 -34.01
CA GLU A 139 -0.16 -4.63 -32.65
C GLU A 139 -0.77 -3.62 -31.68
N ILE A 140 -0.35 -2.34 -31.76
CA ILE A 140 -0.91 -1.26 -30.93
C ILE A 140 -2.41 -1.10 -31.19
N GLN A 141 -2.85 -1.03 -32.44
CA GLN A 141 -4.28 -0.83 -32.73
C GLN A 141 -5.08 -2.05 -32.31
N ARG A 142 -4.60 -3.26 -32.60
CA ARG A 142 -5.20 -4.53 -32.12
C ARG A 142 -5.37 -4.54 -30.60
N LEU A 143 -4.35 -4.15 -29.82
CA LEU A 143 -4.45 -4.07 -28.36
C LEU A 143 -5.45 -3.01 -27.89
N LEU A 144 -5.49 -1.84 -28.55
CA LEU A 144 -6.46 -0.78 -28.26
C LEU A 144 -7.91 -1.15 -28.69
N ASP A 145 -8.08 -2.07 -29.65
CA ASP A 145 -9.36 -2.65 -30.06
C ASP A 145 -9.81 -3.79 -29.14
N GLU A 146 -8.85 -4.54 -28.58
CA GLU A 146 -9.04 -5.52 -27.50
C GLU A 146 -9.31 -4.86 -26.13
N GLY A 147 -9.31 -3.52 -26.06
CA GLY A 147 -9.67 -2.72 -24.88
C GLY A 147 -8.52 -2.36 -23.94
N ALA A 148 -7.27 -2.70 -24.29
CA ALA A 148 -6.10 -2.28 -23.52
C ALA A 148 -5.84 -0.77 -23.65
N GLN A 149 -5.02 -0.22 -22.76
CA GLN A 149 -4.52 1.15 -22.82
C GLN A 149 -3.01 1.17 -23.10
N LEU A 150 -2.53 2.27 -23.69
CA LEU A 150 -1.11 2.60 -23.67
C LEU A 150 -0.80 3.48 -22.47
N TYR A 151 0.38 3.29 -21.89
CA TYR A 151 0.91 4.07 -20.78
C TYR A 151 2.24 4.71 -21.18
N TYR A 152 2.48 5.92 -20.66
CA TYR A 152 3.78 6.59 -20.70
C TYR A 152 4.27 6.85 -19.26
N CYS A 153 5.55 7.13 -19.10
CA CYS A 153 6.14 7.42 -17.79
C CYS A 153 6.19 8.94 -17.55
N THR A 154 5.77 9.39 -16.37
CA THR A 154 6.01 10.77 -15.92
C THR A 154 7.51 11.01 -15.76
N ALA A 155 7.99 12.24 -16.01
CA ALA A 155 9.39 12.58 -15.79
C ALA A 155 9.64 12.98 -14.33
N GLU A 156 10.29 12.12 -13.55
CA GLU A 156 10.80 12.47 -12.21
C GLU A 156 12.19 13.12 -12.34
N GLY A 157 12.24 14.26 -13.02
CA GLY A 157 13.42 15.11 -13.17
C GLY A 157 14.23 14.91 -14.46
N ALA A 158 15.31 15.69 -14.56
CA ALA A 158 16.01 15.99 -15.83
C ALA A 158 16.71 14.80 -16.53
N VAL A 159 16.69 13.60 -15.95
CA VAL A 159 17.34 12.40 -16.52
C VAL A 159 16.37 11.54 -17.34
N GLU A 160 15.05 11.73 -17.20
CA GLU A 160 14.02 10.84 -17.77
C GLU A 160 13.46 11.25 -19.16
N GLN A 161 13.96 12.29 -19.83
CA GLN A 161 13.42 12.71 -21.14
C GLN A 161 13.40 11.59 -22.21
N ASP A 162 14.41 10.70 -22.23
CA ASP A 162 14.37 9.52 -23.10
C ASP A 162 13.45 8.40 -22.58
N ALA A 163 13.16 8.35 -21.27
CA ALA A 163 12.20 7.39 -20.72
C ALA A 163 10.75 7.78 -21.06
N GLN A 164 10.44 9.07 -21.20
CA GLN A 164 9.13 9.54 -21.69
C GLN A 164 8.82 9.06 -23.12
N LYS A 165 9.86 8.79 -23.93
CA LYS A 165 9.74 8.25 -25.29
C LYS A 165 9.55 6.73 -25.33
N LEU A 166 9.41 6.10 -24.17
CA LEU A 166 8.85 4.76 -24.05
C LEU A 166 7.35 4.85 -23.78
N VAL A 167 6.58 4.17 -24.63
CA VAL A 167 5.18 3.83 -24.36
C VAL A 167 5.05 2.33 -24.21
N PHE A 168 4.14 1.86 -23.37
CA PHE A 168 3.94 0.43 -23.18
C PHE A 168 2.46 0.06 -22.99
N ALA A 169 2.14 -1.20 -23.20
CA ALA A 169 0.84 -1.79 -22.94
C ALA A 169 1.02 -2.97 -21.97
N VAL A 170 -0.02 -3.23 -21.18
CA VAL A 170 -0.19 -4.52 -20.52
C VAL A 170 -1.01 -5.41 -21.45
N ASN A 171 -0.48 -6.59 -21.77
CA ASN A 171 -1.12 -7.58 -22.63
C ASN A 171 -1.49 -8.82 -21.80
N GLY A 172 -2.75 -9.25 -21.90
CA GLY A 172 -3.36 -10.31 -21.10
C GLY A 172 -4.32 -9.76 -20.03
N CYS A 173 -5.37 -10.51 -19.71
CA CYS A 173 -6.43 -10.08 -18.79
C CYS A 173 -5.95 -9.96 -17.34
N ALA A 174 -6.33 -8.88 -16.65
CA ALA A 174 -6.05 -8.65 -15.24
C ALA A 174 -6.55 -9.78 -14.32
N GLN A 175 -5.72 -10.20 -13.36
CA GLN A 175 -5.94 -11.40 -12.55
C GLN A 175 -6.82 -11.13 -11.31
N LEU A 176 -7.98 -10.49 -11.51
CA LEU A 176 -8.86 -9.93 -10.47
C LEU A 176 -9.51 -10.93 -9.49
N ASN A 177 -9.19 -12.23 -9.56
CA ASN A 177 -9.75 -13.23 -8.66
C ASN A 177 -9.27 -13.10 -7.21
N ALA A 178 -8.05 -12.57 -6.96
CA ALA A 178 -7.45 -12.55 -5.62
C ALA A 178 -7.75 -11.26 -4.84
N ILE A 179 -8.30 -11.41 -3.63
CA ILE A 179 -8.70 -10.31 -2.75
C ILE A 179 -7.49 -9.86 -1.90
N ALA A 180 -6.98 -8.65 -2.13
CA ALA A 180 -5.85 -8.12 -1.37
C ALA A 180 -6.21 -7.65 0.05
N GLN A 181 -7.44 -7.15 0.24
CA GLN A 181 -7.98 -6.69 1.53
C GLN A 181 -9.48 -6.94 1.63
N PHE A 182 -9.97 -7.21 2.84
CA PHE A 182 -11.38 -7.50 3.08
C PHE A 182 -12.16 -6.26 3.55
N HIS A 183 -13.05 -5.79 2.68
CA HIS A 183 -13.85 -4.56 2.73
C HIS A 183 -14.81 -4.37 3.93
N ARG A 184 -15.05 -5.38 4.79
CA ARG A 184 -15.82 -5.21 6.04
C ARG A 184 -14.95 -5.27 7.30
N LYS A 185 -13.72 -5.77 7.19
CA LYS A 185 -12.74 -5.86 8.28
C LYS A 185 -11.38 -5.98 7.62
N ARG A 186 -10.57 -4.93 7.69
CA ARG A 186 -9.26 -4.78 7.03
C ARG A 186 -8.21 -5.66 7.71
N TRP A 187 -8.43 -6.97 7.63
CA TRP A 187 -7.57 -7.99 8.17
C TRP A 187 -6.41 -8.28 7.20
N PRO A 188 -5.19 -8.55 7.69
CA PRO A 188 -4.75 -8.54 9.09
C PRO A 188 -4.66 -7.14 9.70
N TYR A 189 -5.17 -6.99 10.93
CA TYR A 189 -4.72 -5.89 11.80
C TYR A 189 -3.36 -6.22 12.37
N TYR A 190 -2.51 -5.20 12.47
CA TYR A 190 -1.17 -5.28 13.01
C TYR A 190 -1.07 -4.48 14.30
N VAL A 191 -0.45 -5.06 15.33
CA VAL A 191 -0.14 -4.37 16.59
C VAL A 191 1.27 -4.69 17.04
N ALA A 192 1.85 -3.84 17.88
CA ALA A 192 3.10 -4.16 18.54
C ALA A 192 2.93 -5.38 19.48
N TYR A 193 3.96 -6.21 19.65
CA TYR A 193 3.95 -7.31 20.62
C TYR A 193 5.15 -7.22 21.57
N PRO A 194 4.94 -7.09 22.89
CA PRO A 194 3.65 -7.07 23.60
C PRO A 194 2.96 -5.69 23.61
N SER A 195 1.62 -5.67 23.62
CA SER A 195 0.78 -4.46 23.71
C SER A 195 -0.33 -4.58 24.78
N PRO A 196 -0.96 -3.46 25.20
CA PRO A 196 -2.26 -3.53 25.86
C PRO A 196 -3.34 -4.02 24.89
N PRO A 197 -4.59 -4.23 25.36
CA PRO A 197 -5.75 -4.26 24.48
C PRO A 197 -5.83 -3.00 23.63
N GLN A 198 -6.24 -3.14 22.39
CA GLN A 198 -6.44 -2.03 21.47
C GLN A 198 -7.74 -1.28 21.78
N VAL A 199 -7.60 0.03 21.93
CA VAL A 199 -8.68 0.99 22.11
C VAL A 199 -8.81 1.80 20.84
N MET A 200 -10.03 2.00 20.35
CA MET A 200 -10.33 2.93 19.26
C MET A 200 -11.40 3.92 19.73
N GLN A 201 -11.06 5.21 19.74
CA GLN A 201 -12.07 6.25 19.91
C GLN A 201 -12.75 6.49 18.56
N HIS A 202 -14.05 6.20 18.46
CA HIS A 202 -14.82 6.57 17.27
C HIS A 202 -15.61 7.84 17.54
N SER A 203 -15.26 8.92 16.83
CA SER A 203 -15.88 10.26 16.94
C SER A 203 -17.28 10.35 16.32
N ARG A 204 -18.13 9.33 16.51
CA ARG A 204 -19.49 9.27 15.92
C ARG A 204 -20.47 10.23 16.60
N GLY A 205 -20.33 10.45 17.91
CA GLY A 205 -21.31 11.15 18.76
C GLY A 205 -21.18 12.67 18.85
N TYR A 206 -20.50 13.35 17.92
CA TYR A 206 -20.27 14.81 18.06
C TYR A 206 -21.53 15.67 17.81
N VAL A 207 -22.63 15.10 17.29
CA VAL A 207 -23.83 15.87 16.88
C VAL A 207 -25.18 15.21 17.27
N ASP A 208 -25.24 14.41 18.36
CA ASP A 208 -26.52 13.93 18.92
C ASP A 208 -27.33 15.03 19.67
N GLY A 209 -27.12 16.30 19.31
CA GLY A 209 -27.63 17.48 20.03
C GLY A 209 -28.31 18.55 19.18
N ASP A 210 -28.03 18.65 17.87
CA ASP A 210 -28.65 19.64 17.00
C ASP A 210 -29.09 19.02 15.66
N PRO A 211 -30.40 18.91 15.38
CA PRO A 211 -30.93 18.35 14.13
C PRO A 211 -30.94 19.36 12.96
N ALA A 212 -30.34 20.54 13.11
CA ALA A 212 -30.29 21.59 12.08
C ALA A 212 -28.87 22.00 11.62
N GLU A 213 -27.80 21.59 12.31
CA GLU A 213 -26.41 21.79 11.85
C GLU A 213 -25.84 20.55 11.14
N VAL A 214 -24.84 20.78 10.27
CA VAL A 214 -24.38 19.80 9.28
C VAL A 214 -23.71 18.59 9.93
N VAL A 215 -24.29 17.41 9.69
CA VAL A 215 -23.74 16.11 10.10
C VAL A 215 -22.40 15.85 9.40
N GLY A 216 -21.41 15.36 10.15
CA GLY A 216 -20.32 14.58 9.56
C GLY A 216 -19.01 15.29 9.23
N MET A 217 -18.68 16.43 9.85
CA MET A 217 -17.25 16.79 9.93
C MET A 217 -16.55 15.94 11.00
N PRO A 218 -15.45 15.22 10.67
CA PRO A 218 -14.59 14.65 11.69
C PRO A 218 -13.97 15.79 12.52
N ALA A 219 -13.83 15.58 13.83
CA ALA A 219 -13.07 16.51 14.66
C ALA A 219 -11.63 16.59 14.11
N PRO A 220 -11.09 17.78 13.77
CA PRO A 220 -9.84 17.88 13.04
C PRO A 220 -8.66 17.31 13.84
N TRP A 221 -8.18 16.15 13.40
CA TRP A 221 -7.02 15.39 13.94
C TRP A 221 -5.79 16.27 14.20
N HIS A 222 -5.67 17.38 13.47
CA HIS A 222 -4.57 18.34 13.47
C HIS A 222 -4.25 19.00 14.83
N ARG A 223 -5.07 18.84 15.88
CA ARG A 223 -4.81 19.43 17.22
C ARG A 223 -4.04 18.54 18.21
N ARG A 224 -3.77 17.26 17.91
CA ARG A 224 -2.87 16.40 18.72
C ARG A 224 -1.99 15.49 17.84
N PRO A 225 -0.84 15.98 17.35
CA PRO A 225 0.08 15.15 16.57
C PRO A 225 0.77 14.09 17.45
N GLY A 226 0.81 12.85 16.96
CA GLY A 226 1.82 11.86 17.39
C GLY A 226 1.49 10.92 18.54
N VAL A 227 0.27 10.92 19.10
CA VAL A 227 -0.17 9.92 20.09
C VAL A 227 -1.55 9.40 19.71
N PHE A 228 -1.74 8.07 19.79
CA PHE A 228 -3.05 7.43 19.65
C PHE A 228 -4.06 8.09 20.61
N GLY A 229 -5.20 8.53 20.08
CA GLY A 229 -6.21 9.27 20.84
C GLY A 229 -6.87 8.43 21.91
N LEU A 230 -6.34 8.47 23.13
CA LEU A 230 -7.03 8.04 24.33
C LEU A 230 -7.98 9.18 24.74
N GLY A 231 -9.27 8.84 24.88
CA GLY A 231 -10.37 9.78 25.13
C GLY A 231 -10.62 10.11 26.60
N SER A 232 -11.28 11.25 26.85
CA SER A 232 -11.58 11.75 28.20
C SER A 232 -12.36 10.76 29.09
N ASN A 233 -12.08 10.83 30.39
CA ASN A 233 -12.55 9.89 31.43
C ASN A 233 -14.02 10.10 31.85
N ASP A 234 -14.93 10.35 30.90
CA ASP A 234 -16.34 10.58 31.17
C ASP A 234 -17.21 9.47 30.55
N PRO A 235 -17.79 8.56 31.37
CA PRO A 235 -18.65 7.48 30.89
C PRO A 235 -20.13 7.88 30.71
N GLU A 236 -20.51 9.13 31.01
CA GLU A 236 -21.88 9.64 30.82
C GLU A 236 -21.98 10.74 29.75
N ALA A 237 -20.89 11.47 29.46
CA ALA A 237 -20.84 12.42 28.35
C ALA A 237 -20.80 11.72 26.97
N SER A 238 -21.62 12.20 26.04
CA SER A 238 -21.83 11.65 24.69
C SER A 238 -20.64 11.80 23.70
N HIS A 239 -19.41 11.99 24.18
CA HIS A 239 -18.22 12.29 23.38
C HIS A 239 -17.56 11.07 22.69
N GLY A 240 -18.39 10.24 22.06
CA GLY A 240 -17.99 9.14 21.18
C GLY A 240 -17.40 7.95 21.92
N ASP A 241 -18.17 6.86 22.00
CA ASP A 241 -17.79 5.58 22.61
C ASP A 241 -16.33 5.19 22.31
N ASN A 242 -15.52 5.08 23.37
CA ASN A 242 -14.22 4.43 23.30
C ASN A 242 -14.44 2.91 23.22
N TYR A 243 -14.36 2.34 22.01
CA TYR A 243 -14.54 0.91 21.83
C TYR A 243 -13.23 0.17 22.06
N LEU A 244 -13.25 -0.77 23.01
CA LEU A 244 -12.19 -1.74 23.23
C LEU A 244 -12.29 -2.80 22.13
N TRP A 245 -11.51 -2.64 21.05
CA TRP A 245 -11.71 -3.40 19.80
C TRP A 245 -11.56 -4.90 20.02
N ASP A 246 -10.47 -5.36 20.67
CA ASP A 246 -10.29 -6.80 20.99
C ASP A 246 -11.45 -7.34 21.83
N ALA A 247 -12.06 -6.54 22.70
CA ALA A 247 -13.19 -6.98 23.52
C ALA A 247 -14.48 -7.17 22.70
N CYS A 248 -14.60 -6.51 21.55
CA CYS A 248 -15.77 -6.61 20.67
C CYS A 248 -15.65 -7.75 19.63
N THR A 249 -14.44 -8.30 19.39
CA THR A 249 -14.16 -9.23 18.29
C THR A 249 -14.60 -10.67 18.50
N HIS A 250 -15.36 -10.97 19.55
CA HIS A 250 -15.75 -12.33 19.91
C HIS A 250 -17.27 -12.46 20.13
N PRO A 251 -18.10 -12.32 19.07
CA PRO A 251 -19.55 -12.48 19.18
C PRO A 251 -19.98 -13.89 19.62
N GLU A 252 -19.10 -14.89 19.44
CA GLU A 252 -19.31 -16.28 19.90
C GLU A 252 -18.95 -16.49 21.39
N ASP A 253 -18.26 -15.53 22.03
CA ASP A 253 -18.05 -15.49 23.48
C ASP A 253 -18.39 -14.11 24.07
N PRO A 254 -19.68 -13.87 24.42
CA PRO A 254 -20.09 -12.65 25.09
C PRO A 254 -19.41 -12.41 26.46
N SER A 255 -18.89 -13.46 27.10
CA SER A 255 -18.13 -13.30 28.36
C SER A 255 -16.74 -12.70 28.10
N PHE A 256 -16.16 -12.90 26.92
CA PHE A 256 -14.88 -12.33 26.54
C PHE A 256 -14.87 -10.80 26.64
N ARG A 257 -15.92 -10.14 26.12
CA ARG A 257 -16.06 -8.68 26.23
C ARG A 257 -16.05 -8.24 27.70
N ALA A 258 -16.84 -8.93 28.53
CA ALA A 258 -16.92 -8.64 29.95
C ALA A 258 -15.60 -8.90 30.68
N ASP A 259 -14.86 -9.96 30.33
CA ASP A 259 -13.57 -10.29 30.93
C ASP A 259 -12.49 -9.25 30.57
N VAL A 260 -12.33 -8.88 29.30
CA VAL A 260 -11.34 -7.84 28.91
C VAL A 260 -11.72 -6.48 29.52
N MET A 261 -13.01 -6.12 29.54
CA MET A 261 -13.46 -4.91 30.24
C MET A 261 -13.17 -4.97 31.75
N LYS A 262 -13.45 -6.08 32.45
CA LYS A 262 -13.13 -6.19 33.90
C LYS A 262 -11.62 -6.12 34.18
N ALA A 263 -10.79 -6.62 33.27
CA ALA A 263 -9.33 -6.60 33.42
C ALA A 263 -8.70 -5.21 33.16
N PHE A 264 -9.31 -4.37 32.31
CA PHE A 264 -8.69 -3.13 31.81
C PHE A 264 -9.58 -1.87 31.82
N TYR A 265 -10.85 -1.98 32.27
CA TYR A 265 -11.90 -0.95 32.28
C TYR A 265 -13.00 -1.27 33.33
N TYR A 266 -12.61 -1.42 34.60
CA TYR A 266 -13.54 -1.54 35.72
C TYR A 266 -13.60 -0.23 36.54
N SER A 267 -14.72 -0.01 37.25
CA SER A 267 -14.93 1.12 38.16
C SER A 267 -15.34 0.61 39.55
N GLU A 268 -14.67 1.09 40.60
CA GLU A 268 -14.98 0.70 42.00
C GLU A 268 -16.27 1.39 42.51
N ASP A 269 -16.97 0.72 43.45
CA ASP A 269 -18.14 1.25 44.13
C ASP A 269 -17.79 2.58 44.84
N GLY A 270 -18.23 3.70 44.25
CA GLY A 270 -17.78 5.05 44.62
C GLY A 270 -17.61 5.99 43.43
N GLY A 271 -17.57 5.46 42.20
CA GLY A 271 -17.87 6.22 40.97
C GLY A 271 -16.67 6.78 40.20
N THR A 272 -15.44 6.75 40.72
CA THR A 272 -14.25 7.07 39.91
C THR A 272 -12.97 6.37 40.38
N THR A 273 -12.70 5.18 39.85
CA THR A 273 -11.33 4.65 39.70
C THR A 273 -11.31 3.68 38.53
N VAL A 274 -10.72 4.11 37.41
CA VAL A 274 -10.63 3.33 36.18
C VAL A 274 -9.44 2.36 36.27
N TYR A 275 -9.71 1.06 36.18
CA TYR A 275 -8.66 0.03 36.06
C TYR A 275 -7.93 0.13 34.71
N GLY A 276 -6.72 -0.44 34.62
CA GLY A 276 -6.09 -0.78 33.34
C GLY A 276 -5.00 0.16 32.82
N CYS A 277 -4.47 -0.18 31.64
CA CYS A 277 -3.35 0.49 30.98
C CYS A 277 -3.63 1.97 30.63
N PHE A 278 -4.89 2.34 30.44
CA PHE A 278 -5.31 3.60 29.84
C PHE A 278 -4.67 4.84 30.51
N LEU A 279 -4.87 4.96 31.83
CA LEU A 279 -4.36 6.08 32.62
C LEU A 279 -2.84 6.12 32.79
N TYR A 280 -2.15 4.99 32.60
CA TYR A 280 -0.67 4.91 32.60
C TYR A 280 -0.04 5.50 31.32
N LEU A 281 -0.82 5.63 30.24
CA LEU A 281 -0.41 6.29 29.00
C LEU A 281 -0.85 7.77 28.95
N GLU A 282 -2.03 8.11 29.48
CA GLU A 282 -2.58 9.48 29.41
C GLU A 282 -1.90 10.48 30.35
N LYS A 283 -1.75 10.14 31.64
CA LYS A 283 -1.46 11.15 32.67
C LYS A 283 0.02 11.55 32.64
N PRO A 284 0.35 12.86 32.61
CA PRO A 284 1.73 13.32 32.73
C PRO A 284 2.33 12.89 34.08
N LEU A 285 3.66 12.71 34.08
CA LEU A 285 4.50 12.03 35.09
C LEU A 285 4.58 12.69 36.49
N GLN A 286 3.45 13.06 37.09
CA GLN A 286 3.41 13.90 38.29
C GLN A 286 3.35 13.14 39.63
N ASP A 287 2.97 11.86 39.63
CA ASP A 287 2.96 11.00 40.84
C ASP A 287 3.45 9.58 40.50
N GLY A 288 4.69 9.28 40.89
CA GLY A 288 5.32 7.97 40.68
C GLY A 288 4.69 6.84 41.52
N PRO A 289 4.53 7.00 42.85
CA PRO A 289 3.81 6.04 43.71
C PRO A 289 2.42 5.67 43.21
N ALA A 290 1.60 6.64 42.78
CA ALA A 290 0.29 6.35 42.21
C ALA A 290 0.40 5.53 40.91
N MET A 291 1.31 5.91 40.00
CA MET A 291 1.52 5.20 38.73
C MET A 291 2.06 3.78 38.92
N LEU A 292 2.89 3.52 39.94
CA LEU A 292 3.32 2.17 40.30
C LEU A 292 2.13 1.30 40.70
N ALA A 293 1.26 1.79 41.58
CA ALA A 293 0.04 1.08 41.98
C ALA A 293 -0.91 0.82 40.79
N MET A 294 -0.93 1.72 39.78
CA MET A 294 -1.67 1.48 38.53
C MET A 294 -1.03 0.38 37.67
N ALA A 295 0.30 0.33 37.57
CA ALA A 295 1.01 -0.74 36.85
C ALA A 295 0.83 -2.10 37.56
N GLU A 296 0.89 -2.13 38.89
CA GLU A 296 0.57 -3.31 39.72
C GLU A 296 -0.85 -3.82 39.46
N ARG A 297 -1.85 -2.93 39.49
CA ARG A 297 -3.25 -3.25 39.17
C ARG A 297 -3.40 -3.76 37.73
N SER A 298 -2.72 -3.15 36.75
CA SER A 298 -2.78 -3.58 35.35
C SER A 298 -2.12 -4.95 35.13
N PHE A 299 -1.04 -5.27 35.85
CA PHE A 299 -0.44 -6.61 35.84
C PHE A 299 -1.41 -7.64 36.46
N GLN A 300 -2.03 -7.31 37.59
CA GLN A 300 -2.98 -8.21 38.24
C GLN A 300 -4.26 -8.42 37.42
N GLY A 301 -4.76 -7.39 36.70
CA GLY A 301 -5.85 -7.53 35.74
C GLY A 301 -5.49 -8.45 34.56
N ALA A 302 -4.29 -8.31 34.00
CA ALA A 302 -3.80 -9.20 32.93
C ALA A 302 -3.57 -10.64 33.42
N LEU A 303 -3.05 -10.83 34.64
CA LEU A 303 -2.86 -12.13 35.27
C LEU A 303 -4.20 -12.82 35.57
N TRP A 304 -5.17 -12.06 36.09
CA TRP A 304 -6.55 -12.50 36.28
C TRP A 304 -7.12 -12.96 34.93
N PHE A 305 -7.01 -12.13 33.90
CA PHE A 305 -7.55 -12.42 32.57
C PHE A 305 -6.92 -13.68 31.96
N ALA A 306 -5.61 -13.88 32.10
CA ALA A 306 -4.93 -15.07 31.62
C ALA A 306 -5.43 -16.34 32.32
N ARG A 307 -5.49 -16.35 33.65
CA ARG A 307 -5.99 -17.49 34.45
C ARG A 307 -7.49 -17.75 34.20
N LYS A 308 -8.33 -16.70 34.20
CA LYS A 308 -9.77 -16.74 33.87
C LYS A 308 -10.00 -17.31 32.48
N SER A 309 -9.14 -16.94 31.52
CA SER A 309 -9.15 -17.46 30.15
C SER A 309 -8.69 -18.92 30.04
N GLY A 310 -8.23 -19.58 31.11
CA GLY A 310 -7.82 -20.99 31.07
C GLY A 310 -6.32 -21.23 30.80
N MET A 311 -5.46 -20.21 30.93
CA MET A 311 -4.01 -20.42 30.95
C MET A 311 -3.58 -21.18 32.22
N ALA A 312 -2.67 -22.15 32.07
CA ALA A 312 -2.09 -22.87 33.19
C ALA A 312 -1.15 -21.95 33.99
N ASP A 313 -1.06 -22.14 35.32
CA ASP A 313 -0.27 -21.24 36.15
C ASP A 313 1.25 -21.30 35.88
N SER A 314 1.71 -22.39 35.26
CA SER A 314 3.07 -22.57 34.71
C SER A 314 3.37 -21.74 33.45
N ALA A 315 2.38 -21.03 32.91
CA ALA A 315 2.55 -19.92 31.97
C ALA A 315 2.19 -18.55 32.59
N CYS A 316 1.40 -18.54 33.68
CA CYS A 316 1.06 -17.33 34.43
C CYS A 316 2.06 -17.05 35.56
N GLY A 317 1.64 -17.06 36.84
CA GLY A 317 2.46 -16.59 37.96
C GLY A 317 3.66 -17.49 38.29
N GLY A 318 3.58 -18.77 37.91
CA GLY A 318 4.60 -19.80 38.07
C GLY A 318 5.41 -20.08 36.80
N ILE A 319 5.54 -19.12 35.88
CA ILE A 319 6.38 -19.31 34.68
C ILE A 319 7.85 -19.56 35.06
N ALA A 320 8.46 -20.56 34.42
CA ALA A 320 9.87 -20.95 34.61
C ALA A 320 10.60 -21.29 33.29
N THR A 321 9.87 -21.30 32.16
CA THR A 321 10.38 -21.45 30.78
C THR A 321 9.37 -20.80 29.84
N PRO A 322 9.75 -20.32 28.64
CA PRO A 322 8.79 -19.70 27.71
C PRO A 322 7.73 -20.69 27.22
N ALA A 323 6.51 -20.20 26.98
CA ALA A 323 5.48 -20.94 26.26
C ALA A 323 5.78 -20.92 24.75
N THR A 324 6.20 -22.05 24.21
CA THR A 324 6.55 -22.24 22.78
C THR A 324 5.42 -22.88 21.97
N ASP A 325 4.32 -23.26 22.62
CA ASP A 325 3.15 -23.90 22.02
C ASP A 325 1.91 -23.69 22.90
N PHE A 326 0.74 -24.07 22.38
CA PHE A 326 -0.57 -23.88 23.02
C PHE A 326 -0.95 -24.97 24.05
N SER A 327 -0.02 -25.85 24.46
CA SER A 327 -0.30 -26.88 25.49
C SER A 327 -0.43 -26.29 26.91
N ARG A 328 -0.02 -25.04 27.11
CA ARG A 328 -0.05 -24.35 28.41
C ARG A 328 -1.35 -23.60 28.70
N GLY A 329 -2.42 -23.89 27.96
CA GLY A 329 -3.77 -23.42 28.24
C GLY A 329 -4.82 -24.42 27.79
N THR A 330 -6.00 -24.38 28.41
CA THR A 330 -7.16 -25.21 28.03
C THR A 330 -8.08 -24.53 27.02
N CYS A 331 -7.80 -23.28 26.67
CA CYS A 331 -8.59 -22.44 25.77
C CYS A 331 -8.01 -22.36 24.34
N PRO A 332 -8.79 -21.85 23.37
CA PRO A 332 -8.34 -21.71 21.98
C PRO A 332 -7.03 -20.90 21.83
N PRO A 333 -6.17 -21.22 20.85
CA PRO A 333 -4.88 -20.56 20.63
C PRO A 333 -4.92 -19.02 20.63
N TRP A 334 -5.93 -18.42 19.97
CA TRP A 334 -6.08 -16.97 19.93
C TRP A 334 -6.22 -16.35 21.33
N ARG A 335 -6.94 -17.01 22.25
CA ARG A 335 -7.15 -16.53 23.61
C ARG A 335 -5.88 -16.66 24.46
N GLN A 336 -5.06 -17.68 24.19
CA GLN A 336 -3.73 -17.81 24.79
C GLN A 336 -2.77 -16.71 24.32
N VAL A 337 -2.82 -16.33 23.04
CA VAL A 337 -2.06 -15.20 22.47
C VAL A 337 -2.46 -13.88 23.14
N LEU A 338 -3.76 -13.56 23.20
CA LEU A 338 -4.22 -12.33 23.84
C LEU A 338 -3.87 -12.28 25.33
N ALA A 339 -4.06 -13.39 26.05
CA ALA A 339 -3.69 -13.50 27.46
C ALA A 339 -2.19 -13.25 27.71
N MET A 340 -1.31 -13.86 26.91
CA MET A 340 0.12 -13.68 27.05
C MET A 340 0.58 -12.29 26.60
N ARG A 341 -0.05 -11.71 25.55
CA ARG A 341 0.20 -10.35 25.07
C ARG A 341 0.00 -9.33 26.19
N TYR A 342 -1.14 -9.38 26.87
CA TYR A 342 -1.46 -8.45 27.95
C TYR A 342 -0.60 -8.67 29.19
N LEU A 343 -0.35 -9.93 29.56
CA LEU A 343 0.47 -10.26 30.73
C LEU A 343 1.92 -9.79 30.54
N ALA A 344 2.50 -10.06 29.37
CA ALA A 344 3.84 -9.58 29.02
C ALA A 344 3.90 -8.05 28.98
N PHE A 345 2.94 -7.37 28.35
CA PHE A 345 2.92 -5.90 28.29
C PHE A 345 2.86 -5.27 29.68
N ALA A 346 1.93 -5.72 30.52
CA ALA A 346 1.75 -5.18 31.86
C ALA A 346 2.96 -5.49 32.76
N ALA A 347 3.60 -6.66 32.59
CA ALA A 347 4.84 -7.00 33.27
C ALA A 347 6.01 -6.10 32.84
N THR A 348 6.18 -5.86 31.52
CA THR A 348 7.21 -4.95 31.00
C THR A 348 7.00 -3.51 31.51
N CYS A 349 5.76 -3.05 31.67
CA CYS A 349 5.48 -1.70 32.20
C CYS A 349 5.98 -1.47 33.63
N LEU A 350 6.13 -2.52 34.45
CA LEU A 350 6.69 -2.42 35.80
C LEU A 350 8.16 -1.95 35.78
N THR A 351 8.92 -2.27 34.72
CA THR A 351 10.34 -1.90 34.60
C THR A 351 10.58 -0.38 34.51
N ARG A 352 9.54 0.41 34.19
CA ARG A 352 9.57 1.88 34.24
C ARG A 352 9.65 2.42 35.67
N TRP A 353 9.11 1.69 36.64
CA TRP A 353 8.97 2.10 38.04
C TRP A 353 9.87 1.31 38.99
N LYS A 354 10.31 0.11 38.58
CA LYS A 354 11.16 -0.79 39.35
C LYS A 354 12.46 -1.07 38.62
N SER A 355 13.56 -0.76 39.28
CA SER A 355 14.89 -1.17 38.85
C SER A 355 15.03 -2.68 38.88
N ALA A 356 15.93 -3.24 38.04
CA ALA A 356 16.17 -4.68 38.00
C ALA A 356 16.54 -5.26 39.38
N ALA A 357 17.26 -4.49 40.22
CA ALA A 357 17.63 -4.89 41.57
C ALA A 357 16.45 -4.93 42.57
N GLU A 358 15.41 -4.11 42.39
CA GLU A 358 14.18 -4.21 43.19
C GLU A 358 13.36 -5.45 42.80
N LEU A 359 13.31 -5.77 41.51
CA LEU A 359 12.62 -6.96 40.99
C LEU A 359 13.33 -8.26 41.43
N ASP A 360 14.66 -8.28 41.36
CA ASP A 360 15.47 -9.39 41.88
C ASP A 360 15.36 -9.53 43.42
N GLY A 361 15.13 -8.40 44.11
CA GLY A 361 14.96 -8.28 45.57
C GLY A 361 13.62 -8.80 46.15
N THR A 362 12.99 -9.81 45.53
CA THR A 362 11.72 -10.44 45.95
C THR A 362 10.46 -9.55 45.92
N TYR A 363 10.45 -8.49 45.10
CA TYR A 363 9.26 -7.66 44.91
C TYR A 363 8.06 -8.51 44.44
N SER A 364 6.95 -8.42 45.20
CA SER A 364 5.77 -9.27 45.05
C SER A 364 4.52 -8.42 44.97
N ILE A 365 3.78 -8.53 43.88
CA ILE A 365 2.54 -7.79 43.67
C ILE A 365 1.41 -8.53 44.38
N PRO A 366 0.65 -7.88 45.30
CA PRO A 366 -0.47 -8.51 45.98
C PRO A 366 -1.51 -9.09 45.03
N GLY A 367 -2.08 -10.25 45.39
CA GLY A 367 -3.21 -10.83 44.68
C GLY A 367 -4.49 -9.99 44.85
N VAL A 368 -5.35 -9.99 43.84
CA VAL A 368 -6.63 -9.28 43.81
C VAL A 368 -7.77 -10.26 43.58
N THR A 369 -8.98 -9.93 44.01
CA THR A 369 -10.20 -10.66 43.62
C THR A 369 -11.01 -9.80 42.68
N LEU A 370 -11.19 -10.26 41.44
CA LEU A 370 -12.07 -9.62 40.45
C LEU A 370 -13.12 -10.65 40.03
N ASP A 371 -14.39 -10.25 39.98
CA ASP A 371 -15.50 -11.14 39.58
C ASP A 371 -15.61 -12.43 40.44
N GLY A 372 -15.24 -12.37 41.71
CA GLY A 372 -15.15 -13.52 42.61
C GLY A 372 -13.97 -14.48 42.36
N PHE A 373 -13.14 -14.22 41.35
CA PHE A 373 -11.95 -15.01 41.04
C PHE A 373 -10.68 -14.31 41.56
N ALA A 374 -9.95 -15.00 42.44
CA ALA A 374 -8.75 -14.47 43.09
C ALA A 374 -7.47 -14.83 42.33
N THR A 375 -6.62 -13.84 42.07
CA THR A 375 -5.20 -14.07 41.77
C THR A 375 -4.42 -14.30 43.06
N ALA A 376 -3.33 -15.05 42.96
CA ALA A 376 -2.37 -15.17 44.05
C ALA A 376 -1.38 -14.00 43.99
N PRO A 377 -0.72 -13.62 45.10
CA PRO A 377 0.44 -12.75 45.05
C PRO A 377 1.53 -13.36 44.16
N VAL A 378 2.20 -12.56 43.33
CA VAL A 378 3.24 -13.02 42.42
C VAL A 378 4.51 -12.22 42.62
N ALA A 379 5.59 -12.92 42.99
CA ALA A 379 6.95 -12.39 42.93
C ALA A 379 7.35 -12.17 41.47
N ILE A 380 7.73 -10.93 41.14
CA ILE A 380 8.12 -10.46 39.80
C ILE A 380 9.64 -10.29 39.78
N THR A 381 10.33 -11.10 38.98
CA THR A 381 11.77 -10.97 38.71
C THR A 381 12.00 -10.52 37.27
N PRO A 382 13.18 -9.98 36.91
CA PRO A 382 13.51 -9.66 35.51
C PRO A 382 13.36 -10.89 34.60
N GLU A 383 13.83 -12.06 35.06
CA GLU A 383 13.68 -13.33 34.36
C GLU A 383 12.22 -13.65 34.00
N LYS A 384 11.25 -13.46 34.91
CA LYS A 384 9.84 -13.70 34.57
C LYS A 384 9.30 -12.75 33.51
N ILE A 385 9.75 -11.48 33.50
CA ILE A 385 9.36 -10.50 32.48
C ILE A 385 9.89 -10.96 31.12
N ASP A 386 11.16 -11.38 31.05
CA ASP A 386 11.77 -11.93 29.83
C ASP A 386 11.07 -13.23 29.37
N LEU A 387 10.69 -14.11 30.31
CA LEU A 387 9.96 -15.35 30.03
C LEU A 387 8.54 -15.08 29.48
N TRP A 388 7.79 -14.13 30.05
CA TRP A 388 6.47 -13.73 29.50
C TRP A 388 6.62 -13.04 28.15
N HIS A 389 7.62 -12.18 27.96
CA HIS A 389 7.91 -11.53 26.68
C HIS A 389 8.28 -12.54 25.58
N ALA A 390 9.18 -13.49 25.88
CA ALA A 390 9.54 -14.57 24.96
C ALA A 390 8.36 -15.49 24.64
N SER A 391 7.48 -15.74 25.62
CA SER A 391 6.22 -16.48 25.43
C SER A 391 5.26 -15.74 24.51
N CYS A 392 5.10 -14.42 24.71
CA CYS A 392 4.24 -13.55 23.92
C CYS A 392 4.60 -13.61 22.42
N LEU A 393 5.89 -13.42 22.11
CA LEU A 393 6.40 -13.50 20.74
C LEU A 393 6.29 -14.93 20.16
N SER A 394 6.66 -15.96 20.94
CA SER A 394 6.59 -17.36 20.47
C SER A 394 5.16 -17.80 20.14
N LEU A 395 4.18 -17.41 20.96
CA LEU A 395 2.78 -17.77 20.76
C LEU A 395 2.13 -17.00 19.61
N VAL A 396 2.40 -15.69 19.43
CA VAL A 396 1.84 -14.93 18.30
C VAL A 396 2.43 -15.40 16.96
N ASP A 397 3.74 -15.67 16.90
CA ASP A 397 4.40 -16.18 15.69
C ASP A 397 3.87 -17.56 15.29
N LEU A 398 3.71 -18.47 16.26
CA LEU A 398 3.11 -19.78 16.03
C LEU A 398 1.64 -19.66 15.62
N TYR A 399 0.89 -18.71 16.20
CA TYR A 399 -0.52 -18.50 15.86
C TYR A 399 -0.71 -17.93 14.45
N ALA A 400 0.04 -16.89 14.08
CA ALA A 400 0.00 -16.28 12.75
C ALA A 400 0.35 -17.30 11.63
N THR A 401 1.33 -18.17 11.89
CA THR A 401 1.76 -19.19 10.92
C THR A 401 0.86 -20.43 10.89
N SER A 402 0.31 -20.87 12.03
CA SER A 402 -0.50 -22.10 12.12
C SER A 402 -2.00 -21.87 11.89
N PHE A 403 -2.51 -20.68 12.19
CA PHE A 403 -3.93 -20.33 12.12
C PHE A 403 -4.18 -19.04 11.28
N PRO A 404 -3.76 -19.00 10.00
CA PRO A 404 -3.93 -17.82 9.13
C PRO A 404 -5.40 -17.41 8.92
N TYR A 405 -6.34 -18.37 8.98
CA TYR A 405 -7.78 -18.16 8.85
C TYR A 405 -8.50 -17.94 10.20
N ASP A 406 -7.80 -18.02 11.34
CA ASP A 406 -8.32 -17.59 12.64
C ASP A 406 -7.93 -16.12 12.86
N TRP A 407 -8.93 -15.27 13.06
CA TRP A 407 -8.79 -13.81 13.14
C TRP A 407 -9.06 -13.28 14.56
N GLY A 408 -9.01 -14.16 15.55
CA GLY A 408 -9.28 -13.88 16.97
C GLY A 408 -8.12 -13.24 17.74
N ALA A 409 -6.95 -13.07 17.13
CA ALA A 409 -5.89 -12.20 17.63
C ALA A 409 -5.17 -11.53 16.45
N PRO A 410 -4.79 -10.25 16.54
CA PRO A 410 -4.10 -9.57 15.45
C PRO A 410 -2.69 -10.14 15.20
N ARG A 411 -2.06 -9.68 14.12
CA ARG A 411 -0.73 -10.11 13.67
C ARG A 411 0.36 -9.17 14.25
N PRO A 412 1.61 -9.64 14.42
CA PRO A 412 2.67 -8.84 15.02
C PRO A 412 3.25 -7.84 14.01
N ALA A 413 3.20 -6.55 14.34
CA ALA A 413 3.71 -5.47 13.48
C ALA A 413 5.23 -5.55 13.29
N GLU A 414 5.96 -6.09 14.26
CA GLU A 414 7.40 -6.31 14.22
C GLU A 414 7.81 -7.48 13.31
N ARG A 415 6.87 -8.37 12.96
CA ARG A 415 7.15 -9.58 12.18
C ARG A 415 6.04 -9.94 11.18
N PRO A 416 5.78 -9.11 10.15
CA PRO A 416 4.88 -9.46 9.06
C PRO A 416 5.29 -10.79 8.39
N SER A 417 4.31 -11.67 8.17
CA SER A 417 4.51 -13.00 7.58
C SER A 417 3.67 -13.19 6.31
N MET A 418 4.10 -14.07 5.42
CA MET A 418 3.32 -14.43 4.22
C MET A 418 1.99 -15.14 4.53
N MET A 419 1.76 -15.52 5.79
CA MET A 419 0.55 -16.19 6.27
C MET A 419 -0.46 -15.20 6.88
N ASP A 420 -0.05 -13.96 7.14
CA ASP A 420 -0.90 -12.94 7.79
C ASP A 420 -2.11 -12.58 6.93
N LEU A 421 -1.91 -12.62 5.61
CA LEU A 421 -2.93 -12.49 4.57
C LEU A 421 -3.39 -13.89 4.13
N PRO A 422 -4.50 -14.42 4.68
CA PRO A 422 -5.07 -15.66 4.20
C PRO A 422 -5.44 -15.57 2.71
N LEU A 423 -5.27 -16.68 1.99
CA LEU A 423 -5.64 -16.73 0.57
C LEU A 423 -7.17 -16.63 0.42
N MET A 424 -7.61 -15.51 -0.14
CA MET A 424 -9.01 -15.17 -0.38
C MET A 424 -9.22 -14.82 -1.86
N GLN A 425 -10.32 -15.33 -2.43
CA GLN A 425 -10.76 -15.03 -3.78
C GLN A 425 -12.23 -14.58 -3.81
N TRP A 426 -12.69 -14.03 -4.92
CA TRP A 426 -14.12 -13.90 -5.18
C TRP A 426 -14.73 -15.24 -5.59
N ASP A 427 -15.93 -15.54 -5.07
CA ASP A 427 -16.79 -16.61 -5.60
C ASP A 427 -17.69 -16.02 -6.70
N LEU A 428 -17.35 -16.36 -7.95
CA LEU A 428 -18.06 -15.93 -9.16
C LEU A 428 -19.19 -16.89 -9.57
N PHE A 429 -19.46 -17.93 -8.77
CA PHE A 429 -20.38 -19.03 -9.10
C PHE A 429 -21.57 -19.15 -8.14
N THR A 430 -21.44 -18.69 -6.89
CA THR A 430 -22.61 -18.42 -6.02
C THR A 430 -23.24 -17.06 -6.34
N PRO A 431 -24.56 -16.88 -6.23
CA PRO A 431 -25.19 -15.57 -6.36
C PRO A 431 -24.56 -14.52 -5.44
N PRO A 432 -24.37 -13.28 -5.91
CA PRO A 432 -23.75 -12.21 -5.13
C PRO A 432 -24.55 -11.89 -3.87
N ALA A 433 -23.87 -11.42 -2.84
CA ALA A 433 -24.52 -10.71 -1.73
C ALA A 433 -25.20 -9.45 -2.29
N THR A 434 -26.42 -9.18 -1.83
CA THR A 434 -27.22 -8.02 -2.28
C THR A 434 -27.74 -7.24 -1.08
N GLY A 435 -27.98 -5.95 -1.29
CA GLY A 435 -28.57 -5.06 -0.29
C GLY A 435 -28.74 -3.64 -0.83
N ILE A 436 -28.85 -2.67 0.08
CA ILE A 436 -28.93 -1.25 -0.24
C ILE A 436 -27.58 -0.61 0.12
N ILE A 437 -27.11 0.33 -0.70
CA ILE A 437 -25.95 1.18 -0.39
C ILE A 437 -26.30 2.05 0.83
N ASP A 438 -25.44 2.11 1.85
CA ASP A 438 -25.76 2.85 3.09
C ASP A 438 -26.08 4.33 2.77
N GLY A 439 -26.97 4.92 3.57
CA GLY A 439 -27.49 6.28 3.35
C GLY A 439 -28.31 6.55 2.08
N SER A 440 -28.24 5.71 1.03
CA SER A 440 -28.90 5.94 -0.26
C SER A 440 -30.43 5.72 -0.25
N GLY A 441 -30.93 5.03 0.78
CA GLY A 441 -32.34 4.69 0.99
C GLY A 441 -32.96 3.70 -0.01
N THR A 442 -32.55 3.70 -1.28
CA THR A 442 -33.18 2.93 -2.36
C THR A 442 -32.22 2.34 -3.39
N ILE A 443 -30.93 2.71 -3.40
CA ILE A 443 -30.00 2.23 -4.43
C ILE A 443 -29.52 0.83 -4.06
N GLY A 444 -30.01 -0.16 -4.80
CA GLY A 444 -29.59 -1.56 -4.66
C GLY A 444 -28.16 -1.78 -5.15
N ALA A 445 -27.39 -2.55 -4.38
CA ALA A 445 -26.05 -3.02 -4.74
C ALA A 445 -25.96 -4.54 -4.69
N ALA A 446 -25.00 -5.08 -5.46
CA ALA A 446 -24.71 -6.50 -5.55
C ALA A 446 -23.21 -6.73 -5.65
N GLN A 447 -22.69 -7.75 -4.98
CA GLN A 447 -21.26 -8.05 -4.93
C GLN A 447 -20.98 -9.53 -4.70
N TRP A 448 -20.01 -10.09 -5.43
CA TRP A 448 -19.52 -11.45 -5.21
C TRP A 448 -19.04 -11.65 -3.76
N LYS A 449 -19.27 -12.83 -3.21
CA LYS A 449 -18.83 -13.15 -1.85
C LYS A 449 -17.33 -13.50 -1.84
N PRO A 450 -16.56 -13.11 -0.81
CA PRO A 450 -15.23 -13.66 -0.61
C PRO A 450 -15.31 -15.16 -0.30
N LEU A 451 -14.24 -15.87 -0.65
CA LEU A 451 -14.09 -17.31 -0.44
C LEU A 451 -12.63 -17.59 -0.06
N SER A 452 -12.42 -18.31 1.04
CA SER A 452 -11.13 -18.60 1.64
C SER A 452 -10.81 -20.09 1.59
N ALA A 453 -9.52 -20.47 1.63
CA ALA A 453 -9.11 -21.88 1.56
C ALA A 453 -9.63 -22.72 2.75
N GLN A 454 -9.90 -22.06 3.88
CA GLN A 454 -10.52 -22.60 5.08
C GLN A 454 -11.53 -21.56 5.62
N PRO A 455 -12.58 -21.97 6.35
CA PRO A 455 -13.52 -21.01 6.94
C PRO A 455 -12.82 -20.00 7.85
N ILE A 456 -13.20 -18.72 7.75
CA ILE A 456 -12.72 -17.69 8.69
C ILE A 456 -13.38 -17.90 10.06
N THR A 457 -12.58 -18.05 11.11
CA THR A 457 -13.03 -18.17 12.50
C THR A 457 -12.65 -16.93 13.31
N ASN A 458 -13.42 -16.63 14.36
CA ASN A 458 -13.24 -15.44 15.20
C ASN A 458 -13.14 -14.13 14.38
N LEU A 459 -13.95 -14.03 13.31
CA LEU A 459 -14.00 -12.86 12.43
C LEU A 459 -14.18 -11.56 13.23
N GLY A 460 -15.05 -11.58 14.24
CA GLY A 460 -15.25 -10.44 15.13
C GLY A 460 -15.82 -9.20 14.46
N THR A 461 -15.50 -8.04 15.03
CA THR A 461 -16.00 -6.75 14.58
C THR A 461 -14.97 -6.00 13.75
N SER A 462 -15.49 -5.17 12.84
CA SER A 462 -14.77 -4.08 12.19
C SER A 462 -14.13 -3.16 13.25
N TRP A 463 -13.01 -2.54 12.88
CA TRP A 463 -12.32 -1.50 13.64
C TRP A 463 -13.07 -0.18 13.53
N SER A 464 -13.49 0.21 12.33
CA SER A 464 -14.25 1.44 12.09
C SER A 464 -15.76 1.28 12.36
N TYR A 465 -16.32 0.07 12.23
CA TYR A 465 -17.76 -0.20 12.36
C TYR A 465 -18.04 -1.27 13.44
N PRO A 466 -17.61 -1.06 14.71
CA PRO A 466 -17.66 -2.10 15.74
C PRO A 466 -19.09 -2.53 16.14
N THR A 467 -20.11 -1.75 15.77
CA THR A 467 -21.52 -2.07 15.99
C THR A 467 -22.10 -3.07 14.98
N SER A 468 -21.48 -3.27 13.81
CA SER A 468 -21.98 -4.19 12.78
C SER A 468 -21.47 -5.62 12.98
N THR A 469 -22.01 -6.32 13.98
CA THR A 469 -21.71 -7.74 14.25
C THR A 469 -22.16 -8.63 13.10
N THR A 470 -21.25 -8.91 12.16
CA THR A 470 -21.54 -9.73 10.98
C THR A 470 -20.95 -11.13 11.14
N THR A 471 -21.74 -12.19 10.96
CA THR A 471 -21.23 -13.56 10.99
C THR A 471 -20.42 -13.87 9.73
N ALA A 472 -19.40 -14.74 9.86
CA ALA A 472 -18.65 -15.23 8.71
C ALA A 472 -19.56 -15.90 7.66
N SER A 473 -20.63 -16.57 8.09
CA SER A 473 -21.63 -17.22 7.22
C SER A 473 -22.49 -16.26 6.39
N ALA A 474 -22.65 -14.99 6.82
CA ALA A 474 -23.33 -13.98 6.01
C ALA A 474 -22.42 -13.47 4.87
N LEU A 475 -21.13 -13.31 5.18
CA LEU A 475 -20.13 -12.69 4.33
C LEU A 475 -19.50 -13.64 3.32
N PHE A 476 -18.89 -14.72 3.81
CA PHE A 476 -18.14 -15.65 2.99
C PHE A 476 -19.08 -16.60 2.23
N SER A 477 -18.68 -17.02 1.04
CA SER A 477 -19.37 -18.09 0.33
C SER A 477 -19.18 -19.41 1.11
N PRO A 478 -20.25 -20.21 1.30
CA PRO A 478 -20.14 -21.54 1.88
C PRO A 478 -19.53 -22.57 0.91
N ALA A 479 -19.37 -22.22 -0.37
CA ALA A 479 -18.95 -23.13 -1.43
C ALA A 479 -17.41 -23.24 -1.51
N SER A 480 -16.79 -23.85 -0.48
CA SER A 480 -15.35 -24.15 -0.44
C SER A 480 -14.84 -24.91 -1.66
N THR A 481 -15.71 -25.66 -2.35
CA THR A 481 -15.44 -26.34 -3.63
C THR A 481 -15.16 -25.41 -4.81
N HIS A 482 -15.49 -24.11 -4.73
CA HIS A 482 -15.13 -23.11 -5.74
C HIS A 482 -13.73 -22.52 -5.52
N PHE A 483 -13.06 -22.85 -4.40
CA PHE A 483 -11.76 -22.30 -4.07
C PHE A 483 -10.67 -22.91 -4.96
N ASN A 484 -10.07 -22.08 -5.80
CA ASN A 484 -9.12 -22.46 -6.83
C ASN A 484 -7.78 -21.70 -6.74
N LEU A 485 -7.55 -20.90 -5.69
CA LEU A 485 -6.22 -20.31 -5.49
C LEU A 485 -5.13 -21.38 -5.20
N THR A 486 -5.44 -22.50 -4.55
CA THR A 486 -4.52 -23.65 -4.45
C THR A 486 -4.75 -24.71 -5.53
N ALA A 487 -5.77 -24.54 -6.38
CA ALA A 487 -5.88 -25.30 -7.61
C ALA A 487 -4.86 -24.82 -8.64
N THR A 488 -4.77 -25.54 -9.74
CA THR A 488 -3.54 -25.66 -10.51
C THR A 488 -3.70 -25.05 -11.92
N PHE A 489 -2.61 -24.60 -12.55
CA PHE A 489 -2.64 -23.54 -13.58
C PHE A 489 -1.45 -23.57 -14.55
N ALA A 490 -1.69 -23.39 -15.85
CA ALA A 490 -0.61 -23.17 -16.81
C ALA A 490 -0.03 -21.74 -16.68
N ALA A 491 1.28 -21.59 -16.87
CA ALA A 491 1.95 -20.28 -16.78
C ALA A 491 1.36 -19.22 -17.74
N THR A 492 0.85 -19.65 -18.89
CA THR A 492 0.20 -18.78 -19.91
C THR A 492 -1.18 -18.26 -19.50
N GLU A 493 -1.85 -18.85 -18.51
CA GLU A 493 -3.14 -18.35 -17.99
C GLU A 493 -2.95 -17.14 -17.05
N ARG A 494 -1.71 -16.88 -16.63
CA ARG A 494 -1.36 -16.12 -15.42
C ARG A 494 -0.18 -15.17 -15.59
N CYS A 495 0.52 -15.28 -16.71
CA CYS A 495 1.56 -14.35 -17.11
C CYS A 495 0.94 -13.24 -17.95
N ARG A 496 1.09 -11.99 -17.52
CA ARG A 496 0.85 -10.81 -18.35
C ARG A 496 2.16 -10.33 -18.96
N GLN A 497 2.08 -9.61 -20.07
CA GLN A 497 3.25 -9.13 -20.79
C GLN A 497 3.24 -7.61 -20.90
N LEU A 498 4.24 -6.95 -20.32
CA LEU A 498 4.53 -5.55 -20.63
C LEU A 498 5.18 -5.50 -22.02
N VAL A 499 4.49 -4.92 -23.00
CA VAL A 499 5.01 -4.70 -24.35
C VAL A 499 5.47 -3.26 -24.45
N PHE A 500 6.77 -3.01 -24.67
CA PHE A 500 7.35 -1.68 -24.75
C PHE A 500 7.69 -1.31 -26.20
N TRP A 501 7.30 -0.11 -26.61
CA TRP A 501 7.73 0.53 -27.84
C TRP A 501 8.48 1.84 -27.55
N SER A 502 9.40 2.22 -28.44
CA SER A 502 10.01 3.55 -28.46
C SER A 502 9.36 4.38 -29.56
N VAL A 503 8.86 5.57 -29.19
CA VAL A 503 8.24 6.51 -30.12
C VAL A 503 8.30 7.93 -29.56
N ASP A 504 8.54 8.90 -30.44
CA ASP A 504 8.62 10.32 -30.07
C ASP A 504 7.22 10.96 -30.07
N TRP A 505 6.29 10.44 -29.26
CA TRP A 505 4.88 10.85 -29.28
C TRP A 505 4.66 12.32 -28.85
N GLN A 506 5.61 12.91 -28.13
CA GLN A 506 5.66 14.34 -27.84
C GLN A 506 5.90 15.20 -29.10
N ALA A 507 6.24 14.59 -30.25
CA ALA A 507 6.39 15.29 -31.51
C ALA A 507 5.04 15.67 -32.19
N PHE A 508 3.88 15.22 -31.68
CA PHE A 508 2.58 15.70 -32.16
C PHE A 508 2.28 17.13 -31.66
N GLU A 509 1.70 17.98 -32.51
CA GLU A 509 1.35 19.38 -32.19
C GLU A 509 0.34 19.52 -31.05
N ASP A 510 -0.35 18.43 -30.70
CA ASP A 510 -1.41 18.40 -29.72
C ASP A 510 -1.08 17.51 -28.50
N PHE A 511 0.20 17.14 -28.28
CA PHE A 511 0.56 16.15 -27.26
C PHE A 511 0.24 16.59 -25.82
N GLU A 512 0.24 17.90 -25.55
CA GLU A 512 -0.17 18.46 -24.26
C GLU A 512 -1.65 18.80 -24.24
N THR A 513 -2.19 19.48 -25.26
CA THR A 513 -3.63 19.79 -25.37
C THR A 513 -4.53 18.58 -25.66
N ALA A 514 -3.96 17.37 -25.70
CA ALA A 514 -4.70 16.12 -25.73
C ALA A 514 -5.43 15.90 -24.40
N PRO A 515 -6.78 15.78 -24.39
CA PRO A 515 -7.50 15.39 -23.19
C PRO A 515 -6.94 14.08 -22.63
N SER A 516 -6.78 13.98 -21.31
CA SER A 516 -6.33 12.75 -20.64
C SER A 516 -7.12 11.54 -21.15
N ALA A 517 -6.48 10.36 -21.18
CA ALA A 517 -7.26 9.14 -21.35
C ALA A 517 -8.31 9.02 -20.24
N ALA A 518 -9.48 8.48 -20.58
CA ALA A 518 -10.58 8.36 -19.63
C ALA A 518 -10.17 7.46 -18.45
N VAL A 519 -10.20 8.03 -17.25
CA VAL A 519 -9.96 7.30 -16.00
C VAL A 519 -11.31 6.77 -15.52
N ASP A 520 -11.34 5.51 -15.09
CA ASP A 520 -12.53 4.93 -14.47
C ASP A 520 -12.92 5.72 -13.21
N ALA A 521 -14.08 6.36 -13.23
CA ALA A 521 -14.58 7.19 -12.15
C ALA A 521 -14.84 6.41 -10.84
N SER A 522 -14.95 5.08 -10.90
CA SER A 522 -15.05 4.23 -9.72
C SER A 522 -13.71 4.03 -8.99
N ARG A 523 -12.57 4.39 -9.61
CA ARG A 523 -11.28 4.57 -8.90
C ARG A 523 -11.34 5.68 -7.86
N TRP A 524 -12.24 6.66 -8.01
CA TRP A 524 -12.33 7.75 -7.05
C TRP A 524 -12.78 7.21 -5.68
N PRO A 525 -12.03 7.44 -4.59
CA PRO A 525 -12.46 7.06 -3.26
C PRO A 525 -13.66 7.93 -2.89
N LYS A 526 -14.62 7.36 -2.17
CA LYS A 526 -15.72 8.11 -1.57
C LYS A 526 -15.80 7.69 -0.11
N ALA A 527 -16.25 8.60 0.76
CA ALA A 527 -16.63 8.18 2.09
C ALA A 527 -17.70 7.08 2.00
N ALA A 528 -17.77 6.20 3.01
CA ALA A 528 -18.90 5.29 3.13
C ALA A 528 -20.19 6.14 3.14
N PRO A 529 -21.17 5.89 2.26
CA PRO A 529 -22.18 6.88 1.93
C PRO A 529 -23.12 7.20 3.11
N TRP A 530 -23.29 8.49 3.39
CA TRP A 530 -24.01 8.97 4.57
C TRP A 530 -25.49 9.21 4.29
N PRO A 531 -26.41 8.91 5.25
CA PRO A 531 -27.83 9.21 5.11
C PRO A 531 -28.13 10.67 4.79
N GLY A 532 -28.71 10.91 3.63
CA GLY A 532 -29.09 12.25 3.15
C GLY A 532 -27.99 13.06 2.48
N ALA A 533 -26.72 12.62 2.53
CA ALA A 533 -25.59 13.39 1.98
C ALA A 533 -25.47 13.26 0.46
N GLY A 534 -25.21 14.38 -0.21
CA GLY A 534 -24.92 14.46 -1.64
C GLY A 534 -23.54 13.88 -2.01
N MET A 535 -23.32 13.70 -3.32
CA MET A 535 -22.04 13.21 -3.85
C MET A 535 -20.86 14.12 -3.44
N ASP A 536 -21.08 15.44 -3.41
CA ASP A 536 -20.06 16.42 -3.06
C ASP A 536 -19.71 16.36 -1.57
N GLU A 537 -20.69 16.09 -0.70
CA GLU A 537 -20.47 15.88 0.73
C GLU A 537 -19.75 14.55 0.99
N GLN A 538 -20.07 13.48 0.25
CA GLN A 538 -19.34 12.19 0.31
C GLN A 538 -17.91 12.27 -0.25
N ASN A 539 -17.63 13.22 -1.15
CA ASN A 539 -16.28 13.52 -1.64
C ASN A 539 -15.48 14.40 -0.66
N GLN A 540 -16.13 15.36 -0.01
CA GLN A 540 -15.53 16.20 1.05
C GLN A 540 -15.33 15.44 2.37
N GLY A 541 -16.20 14.47 2.64
CA GLY A 541 -16.27 13.67 3.87
C GLY A 541 -15.19 12.61 4.04
N LEU A 542 -14.18 12.59 3.17
CA LEU A 542 -12.98 11.79 3.35
C LEU A 542 -12.04 12.51 4.33
N ASP A 543 -11.95 12.03 5.58
CA ASP A 543 -10.96 12.45 6.61
C ASP A 543 -9.55 12.68 6.04
N TRP A 544 -9.19 11.84 5.06
CA TRP A 544 -7.89 11.75 4.41
C TRP A 544 -7.75 12.78 3.27
N ILE A 545 -7.80 14.06 3.64
CA ILE A 545 -7.58 15.21 2.74
C ILE A 545 -6.21 15.06 2.06
N GLY A 546 -6.12 15.28 0.75
CA GLY A 546 -4.85 15.61 0.08
C GLY A 546 -3.97 14.42 -0.34
N PRO A 547 -2.82 14.16 0.31
CA PRO A 547 -1.72 13.40 -0.29
C PRO A 547 -2.01 11.90 -0.32
N HIS A 548 -2.96 11.42 0.49
CA HIS A 548 -3.42 10.03 0.47
C HIS A 548 -4.26 9.71 -0.78
N GLN A 549 -4.91 10.71 -1.37
CA GLN A 549 -5.81 10.54 -2.52
C GLN A 549 -5.09 10.52 -3.87
N VAL A 550 -3.80 10.92 -3.95
CA VAL A 550 -3.01 10.95 -5.20
C VAL A 550 -2.86 9.56 -5.85
N ASN A 551 -3.03 8.52 -5.04
CA ASN A 551 -3.03 7.12 -5.46
C ASN A 551 -4.31 6.71 -6.23
N PHE A 552 -5.34 7.55 -6.23
CA PHE A 552 -6.69 7.23 -6.72
C PHE A 552 -7.25 8.28 -7.70
N ARG A 553 -6.53 9.39 -7.85
CA ARG A 553 -6.78 10.46 -8.81
C ARG A 553 -6.34 10.02 -10.21
N ASN A 554 -6.73 10.78 -11.24
CA ASN A 554 -6.05 10.74 -12.54
C ASN A 554 -4.54 10.93 -12.29
N PRO A 555 -3.62 10.07 -12.77
CA PRO A 555 -2.19 10.27 -12.52
C PRO A 555 -1.64 11.55 -13.16
N GLU A 556 -2.27 12.04 -14.24
CA GLU A 556 -1.97 13.35 -14.81
C GLU A 556 -2.48 14.53 -13.94
N LYS A 557 -3.20 14.29 -12.84
CA LYS A 557 -3.93 15.34 -12.10
C LYS A 557 -3.08 16.57 -11.78
N HIS A 558 -1.86 16.37 -11.30
CA HIS A 558 -0.98 17.46 -10.84
C HIS A 558 -0.29 18.24 -11.99
N ILE A 559 -0.54 17.83 -13.24
CA ILE A 559 -0.05 18.48 -14.46
C ILE A 559 -1.20 18.90 -15.40
N LEU A 560 -2.48 18.73 -15.02
CA LEU A 560 -3.63 19.09 -15.86
C LEU A 560 -3.75 20.59 -16.12
N PHE A 561 -4.33 20.93 -17.26
CA PHE A 561 -4.79 22.28 -17.57
C PHE A 561 -6.26 22.46 -17.15
N LEU A 562 -6.57 23.54 -16.41
CA LEU A 562 -7.93 23.82 -15.92
C LEU A 562 -8.86 24.41 -17.00
N HIS A 563 -8.31 24.93 -18.09
CA HIS A 563 -9.02 25.66 -19.14
C HIS A 563 -8.50 25.25 -20.52
N ASN A 564 -9.28 25.46 -21.58
CA ASN A 564 -8.82 25.12 -22.93
C ASN A 564 -7.56 25.91 -23.33
N MET A 565 -6.56 25.19 -23.83
CA MET A 565 -5.23 25.71 -24.18
C MET A 565 -5.05 25.95 -25.69
N ASP A 566 -6.05 25.63 -26.52
CA ASP A 566 -5.96 25.73 -27.98
C ASP A 566 -5.50 27.13 -28.46
N ASP A 567 -6.04 28.20 -27.87
CA ASP A 567 -5.68 29.60 -28.19
C ASP A 567 -4.36 30.09 -27.55
N VAL A 568 -3.78 29.33 -26.62
CA VAL A 568 -2.53 29.69 -25.93
C VAL A 568 -1.34 29.31 -26.80
N ALA A 569 -0.45 30.26 -27.11
CA ALA A 569 0.74 30.00 -27.91
C ALA A 569 1.70 29.00 -27.25
N THR A 570 2.40 28.19 -28.06
CA THR A 570 3.46 27.32 -27.53
C THR A 570 4.67 28.15 -27.07
N GLY A 571 5.38 27.69 -26.03
CA GLY A 571 6.39 28.49 -25.34
C GLY A 571 5.82 29.44 -24.28
N ALA A 572 4.49 29.46 -24.06
CA ALA A 572 3.88 30.18 -22.95
C ALA A 572 4.21 29.51 -21.61
N ALA A 573 4.78 30.26 -20.67
CA ALA A 573 5.13 29.75 -19.34
C ALA A 573 3.87 29.47 -18.51
N LEU A 574 3.80 28.27 -17.93
CA LEU A 574 2.75 27.81 -17.03
C LEU A 574 3.07 28.31 -15.62
N VAL A 575 2.75 29.58 -15.37
CA VAL A 575 2.95 30.23 -14.06
C VAL A 575 1.88 29.75 -13.08
N GLU A 576 2.28 28.97 -12.07
CA GLU A 576 1.46 28.62 -10.91
C GLU A 576 0.80 29.88 -10.33
N GLY A 577 -0.53 29.91 -10.28
CA GLY A 577 -1.27 31.06 -9.77
C GLY A 577 -1.06 31.23 -8.28
N THR A 578 -0.57 32.41 -7.87
CA THR A 578 -0.34 32.74 -6.46
C THR A 578 -1.63 33.16 -5.75
N GLY A 579 -2.66 32.32 -5.84
CA GLY A 579 -3.92 32.36 -5.06
C GLY A 579 -4.81 33.62 -5.20
N SER A 580 -4.37 34.62 -5.95
CA SER A 580 -5.05 35.91 -6.09
C SER A 580 -5.94 35.91 -7.32
N GLY A 581 -7.18 35.46 -7.16
CA GLY A 581 -8.17 35.20 -8.21
C GLY A 581 -8.72 36.42 -8.97
N THR A 582 -7.87 37.38 -9.33
CA THR A 582 -8.22 38.62 -10.04
C THR A 582 -7.28 38.93 -11.21
N GLY A 583 -7.23 38.01 -12.19
CA GLY A 583 -6.94 38.36 -13.59
C GLY A 583 -5.69 37.76 -14.23
N THR A 584 -5.78 37.60 -15.56
CA THR A 584 -4.69 37.22 -16.49
C THR A 584 -4.21 35.77 -16.41
N ALA A 585 -5.07 34.84 -16.86
CA ALA A 585 -4.69 33.49 -17.33
C ALA A 585 -3.64 32.76 -16.46
N GLY A 586 -3.85 32.73 -15.14
CA GLY A 586 -3.01 31.98 -14.22
C GLY A 586 -3.10 30.49 -14.56
N PHE A 587 -1.96 29.88 -14.90
CA PHE A 587 -1.90 28.46 -15.20
C PHE A 587 -1.71 27.70 -13.89
N ASP A 588 -2.83 27.45 -13.21
CA ASP A 588 -2.91 26.57 -12.05
C ASP A 588 -2.69 25.10 -12.47
N LEU A 589 -1.45 24.80 -12.90
CA LEU A 589 -0.78 23.57 -12.49
C LEU A 589 -1.09 23.39 -11.01
N LEU A 590 -1.78 22.30 -10.66
CA LEU A 590 -2.38 22.15 -9.33
C LEU A 590 -1.32 22.31 -8.24
N GLY A 591 -1.31 23.50 -7.64
CA GLY A 591 -0.27 23.92 -6.71
C GLY A 591 -0.10 22.87 -5.63
N ASN A 592 1.16 22.54 -5.32
CA ASN A 592 1.48 21.42 -4.42
C ASN A 592 1.13 21.71 -2.94
N ASP A 593 0.28 22.71 -2.68
CA ASP A 593 -0.41 22.91 -1.41
C ASP A 593 -1.53 21.87 -1.28
N ILE A 594 -1.11 20.78 -0.64
CA ILE A 594 -1.87 19.59 -0.27
C ILE A 594 -3.19 19.92 0.46
N PHE A 595 -3.30 21.09 1.09
CA PHE A 595 -4.45 21.51 1.92
C PHE A 595 -5.46 22.38 1.16
N TYR A 596 -5.07 23.00 0.04
CA TYR A 596 -5.88 23.90 -0.79
C TYR A 596 -6.08 23.40 -2.22
N SER A 597 -6.09 22.07 -2.43
CA SER A 597 -6.44 21.47 -3.72
C SER A 597 -7.83 21.94 -4.19
N PRO A 598 -8.00 22.42 -5.45
CA PRO A 598 -9.23 23.04 -5.92
C PRO A 598 -10.43 22.09 -6.05
N ASP A 599 -10.29 20.82 -5.68
CA ASP A 599 -11.41 19.89 -5.43
C ASP A 599 -12.39 20.40 -4.37
N ARG A 600 -11.93 21.32 -3.50
CA ARG A 600 -12.75 22.07 -2.53
C ARG A 600 -13.48 23.28 -3.13
N VAL A 601 -13.16 23.65 -4.36
CA VAL A 601 -13.61 24.90 -5.01
C VAL A 601 -14.47 24.60 -6.24
N ASP A 602 -14.08 23.61 -7.04
CA ASP A 602 -14.91 23.04 -8.11
C ASP A 602 -14.66 21.51 -8.22
N PRO A 603 -15.57 20.66 -7.72
CA PRO A 603 -15.45 19.21 -7.87
C PRO A 603 -15.63 18.75 -9.33
N LEU A 604 -16.10 19.59 -10.26
CA LEU A 604 -16.28 19.21 -11.66
C LEU A 604 -14.94 19.07 -12.43
N ILE A 605 -13.82 19.48 -11.83
CA ILE A 605 -12.45 19.27 -12.35
C ILE A 605 -11.98 17.80 -12.14
N PHE A 606 -12.88 16.84 -12.36
CA PHE A 606 -12.57 15.41 -12.48
C PHE A 606 -11.80 15.08 -13.76
N SER A 607 -11.99 15.89 -14.82
CA SER A 607 -11.53 15.57 -16.17
C SER A 607 -10.32 16.41 -16.57
N GLY A 608 -9.29 15.75 -17.10
CA GLY A 608 -8.23 16.42 -17.88
C GLY A 608 -8.72 16.77 -19.28
N ALA A 609 -9.88 17.42 -19.40
CA ALA A 609 -10.56 17.68 -20.66
C ALA A 609 -9.80 18.64 -21.60
N HIS A 610 -8.83 19.38 -21.07
CA HIS A 610 -8.10 20.43 -21.79
C HIS A 610 -6.62 20.12 -22.04
N GLY A 611 -6.09 19.05 -21.44
CA GLY A 611 -4.70 18.64 -21.58
C GLY A 611 -3.90 18.61 -20.28
N ALA A 612 -2.58 18.44 -20.44
CA ALA A 612 -1.62 18.41 -19.35
C ALA A 612 -0.19 18.79 -19.80
N ASP A 613 0.61 19.35 -18.88
CA ASP A 613 2.07 19.52 -18.97
C ASP A 613 2.73 18.13 -18.86
N ARG A 614 2.74 17.37 -19.95
CA ARG A 614 3.16 15.96 -19.93
C ARG A 614 4.67 15.77 -19.87
N ASN A 615 5.43 16.84 -20.10
CA ASN A 615 6.89 16.80 -20.02
C ASN A 615 7.43 17.37 -18.67
N GLY A 616 6.62 18.11 -17.93
CA GLY A 616 6.88 18.62 -16.59
C GLY A 616 7.75 19.89 -16.54
N ASN A 617 7.92 20.60 -17.66
CA ASN A 617 8.80 21.76 -17.75
C ASN A 617 8.14 23.10 -17.39
N ARG A 618 6.83 23.11 -17.14
CA ARG A 618 6.02 24.32 -16.86
C ARG A 618 5.97 25.31 -18.02
N VAL A 619 5.89 24.81 -19.25
CA VAL A 619 5.71 25.57 -20.49
C VAL A 619 4.74 24.80 -21.40
N LEU A 620 3.78 25.48 -22.02
CA LEU A 620 2.90 24.82 -23.00
C LEU A 620 3.68 24.45 -24.26
N ASP A 621 3.97 23.17 -24.44
CA ASP A 621 4.70 22.66 -25.60
C ASP A 621 3.76 22.04 -26.65
N ARG A 622 4.15 22.21 -27.91
CA ARG A 622 3.50 21.59 -29.08
C ARG A 622 4.57 21.03 -29.99
N GLY A 623 4.46 19.75 -30.34
CA GLY A 623 5.39 19.09 -31.23
C GLY A 623 5.29 19.58 -32.69
N PRO A 624 6.33 19.37 -33.52
CA PRO A 624 6.37 19.89 -34.88
C PRO A 624 5.52 19.09 -35.91
N MET A 625 4.84 18.01 -35.51
CA MET A 625 4.03 17.20 -36.43
C MET A 625 2.52 17.50 -36.31
N PRO A 626 1.83 17.78 -37.43
CA PRO A 626 0.39 17.88 -37.50
C PRO A 626 -0.36 16.72 -36.84
N ALA A 627 -1.49 17.01 -36.20
CA ALA A 627 -2.26 16.06 -35.41
C ALA A 627 -2.88 14.93 -36.26
N ASN A 628 -2.98 15.08 -37.58
CA ASN A 628 -3.44 14.04 -38.50
C ASN A 628 -2.32 13.07 -38.96
N ASN A 629 -1.05 13.34 -38.63
CA ASN A 629 0.04 12.39 -38.90
C ASN A 629 -0.04 11.16 -37.98
N ARG A 630 0.70 10.11 -38.36
CA ARG A 630 0.92 8.91 -37.55
C ARG A 630 2.41 8.71 -37.30
N LEU A 631 2.77 8.07 -36.18
CA LEU A 631 4.15 7.76 -35.81
C LEU A 631 4.34 6.25 -35.72
N PHE A 632 5.39 5.73 -36.33
CA PHE A 632 5.75 4.31 -36.20
C PHE A 632 6.52 4.06 -34.88
N ALA A 633 5.89 3.35 -33.97
CA ALA A 633 6.45 2.95 -32.69
C ALA A 633 7.24 1.63 -32.84
N GLN A 634 8.56 1.68 -32.60
CA GLN A 634 9.41 0.50 -32.72
C GLN A 634 9.28 -0.37 -31.47
N THR A 635 8.88 -1.64 -31.60
CA THR A 635 8.89 -2.58 -30.45
C THR A 635 10.31 -2.80 -29.95
N ILE A 636 10.52 -2.52 -28.66
CA ILE A 636 11.84 -2.52 -28.00
C ILE A 636 12.02 -3.79 -27.18
N ALA A 637 11.05 -4.10 -26.31
CA ALA A 637 11.10 -5.20 -25.35
C ALA A 637 9.70 -5.80 -25.12
N ARG A 638 9.68 -7.06 -24.69
CA ARG A 638 8.51 -7.76 -24.17
C ARG A 638 8.93 -8.40 -22.86
N ILE A 639 8.25 -8.05 -21.76
CA ILE A 639 8.65 -8.46 -20.42
C ILE A 639 7.46 -9.17 -19.78
N ASN A 640 7.59 -10.49 -19.70
CA ASN A 640 6.65 -11.38 -19.05
C ASN A 640 6.75 -11.19 -17.53
N PHE A 641 5.63 -10.87 -16.88
CA PHE A 641 5.50 -10.80 -15.43
C PHE A 641 4.31 -11.64 -14.96
N TYR A 642 4.21 -11.85 -13.66
CA TYR A 642 3.09 -12.53 -13.02
C TYR A 642 2.45 -11.55 -12.05
N ASP A 643 1.11 -11.51 -12.02
CA ASP A 643 0.42 -10.73 -11.00
C ASP A 643 0.70 -11.34 -9.60
N PRO A 644 0.88 -10.52 -8.55
CA PRO A 644 1.34 -10.97 -7.25
C PRO A 644 0.27 -11.81 -6.53
N ARG A 645 0.36 -13.11 -6.71
CA ARG A 645 -0.14 -14.06 -5.71
C ARG A 645 0.73 -13.99 -4.47
N LEU A 646 0.10 -13.72 -3.33
CA LEU A 646 0.59 -14.22 -2.04
C LEU A 646 0.76 -15.75 -2.16
N CYS A 647 1.87 -16.26 -1.62
CA CYS A 647 2.58 -17.42 -2.14
C CYS A 647 1.73 -18.69 -2.39
N GLY A 648 1.72 -19.21 -3.64
CA GLY A 648 1.10 -20.50 -3.97
C GLY A 648 1.38 -20.96 -5.40
N VAL A 649 2.08 -22.10 -5.57
CA VAL A 649 2.57 -22.66 -6.84
C VAL A 649 1.48 -23.46 -7.60
N LEU A 650 1.62 -23.54 -8.93
CA LEU A 650 0.58 -23.88 -9.92
C LEU A 650 0.97 -25.14 -10.70
N ARG A 651 -0.03 -25.82 -11.28
CA ARG A 651 0.15 -26.96 -12.20
C ARG A 651 -0.94 -27.18 -13.28
#